data_AF-A0A537HLP8-F1
#
_entry.id   AF-A0A537HLP8-F1
#
_cell.length_a   1.000
_cell.length_b   1.000
_cell.length_c   1.000
_cell.angle_alpha   90.00
_cell.angle_beta   90.00
_cell.angle_gamma   90.00
#
_symmetry.space_group_name_H-M   'P 1'
#
loop_
_entity.id
_entity.type
_entity.pdbx_description
1 polymer ?
#
loop_
_entity_poly.entity_id
_entity_poly.type
_entity_poly.pdbx_seq_one_letter_code
_entity_poly.pdbx_strand_id
1 'polypeptide(L)'
;AAPSTQQPATFFFHKQITKTLNTITTNLWANTTKSWSATNQNEQRTVSSSTPGIWHFYSQPALAGNTTLTAPLTFVLYFSSSSGTGTGTVITGNLNKITSSGSVISLAVGSLSSAPISSTLTGYTIAITSNTYQIESGAILDFAITVNIPGSTSRTISLYYDAPSNSSEVSINFQQRVGITSYSSFNETGVQTGSFSRNWTAISRQVTLRASIFDALGLYDLASIRANLTSPTGSFLLTNTPLISVQGTDLDYAGTWSLNWTYPSNDPSGGYGSSLGATDDGGLYMTTQLSYVVFASWFLNLQALSLGPNPVPVSGASVTIFVGSAAIYNGASDSSGSVSPQNIPLPDTATYTIKTFWQGSLVNQTSFFPRSSLTITLHLSIYQVDFSKVFQDGNGNPLPYPPSSIQLSYPNGTSTSLVPTGAYLLPGGTYSISTVTWMGVSVAPSPNTFNPMNGLSRVSLQIYDLTVLVVGQDGTATAGVTVSLTLAGETIIQNTTGSNGILVFRDLPKGQYVIVVSDQSQTVRSTVDLSQNASSKIQFSPAPSSWVTQSLDWILLGAAVGGLLGYGEFYRRKHPYKEEPLEYLNSLTSGGFHDGDVVLIEGDTGAGKTTICEELAYKSLQSGNPVAYLTYDKPESTRQQMKAFHWDTFEYEQKQQFQLIGCELTKTLGEERGLGVLENFYDTTALDLTISTALFQLSNEKPVVLVDSAYQLVERARLNGLANMVLDTSARIKKMKGKFFIAVTKTDSKSGLAELEAAVDSIITLDTTTAEGQMFTQLTVKKMRGRKFDNRPVKIRVHPGRGIVFLVPKTAKNKHVSTTLESMVKLGKS
;
A
#
# COMPACT_ATOMS: atom_id res chain seq x y z
N ALA A 1 30.97 17.47 -11.15
CA ALA A 1 32.10 18.37 -11.40
C ALA A 1 32.86 18.59 -10.10
N ALA A 2 34.13 18.23 -10.06
CA ALA A 2 35.12 18.83 -9.18
C ALA A 2 36.32 19.16 -10.08
N PRO A 3 36.88 20.39 -10.01
CA PRO A 3 38.08 20.72 -10.75
C PRO A 3 39.21 19.82 -10.27
N SER A 4 40.17 19.58 -11.15
CA SER A 4 41.47 18.96 -10.87
C SER A 4 42.14 19.58 -9.63
N THR A 5 41.92 19.00 -8.46
CA THR A 5 42.82 19.21 -7.33
C THR A 5 43.94 18.20 -7.52
N GLN A 6 45.09 18.68 -8.03
CA GLN A 6 46.30 17.89 -8.01
C GLN A 6 46.52 17.35 -6.59
N GLN A 7 46.81 16.06 -6.48
CA GLN A 7 47.11 15.37 -5.23
C GLN A 7 48.64 15.21 -5.16
N PRO A 8 49.36 16.11 -4.47
CA PRO A 8 50.81 16.00 -4.37
C PRO A 8 51.21 14.79 -3.52
N ALA A 9 52.41 14.27 -3.78
CA ALA A 9 53.13 13.38 -2.87
C ALA A 9 54.63 13.73 -2.93
N THR A 10 55.30 13.66 -1.78
CA THR A 10 56.76 13.86 -1.68
C THR A 10 57.42 12.54 -1.37
N PHE A 11 58.34 12.13 -2.23
CA PHE A 11 59.19 10.96 -2.04
C PHE A 11 60.49 11.38 -1.39
N PHE A 12 60.68 11.01 -0.13
CA PHE A 12 61.93 11.20 0.61
C PHE A 12 62.92 10.11 0.23
N PHE A 13 64.20 10.47 0.16
CA PHE A 13 65.25 9.53 -0.18
C PHE A 13 65.82 8.85 1.06
N HIS A 14 65.95 7.53 0.97
CA HIS A 14 66.35 6.68 2.08
C HIS A 14 67.46 5.71 1.67
N LYS A 15 68.27 5.33 2.66
CA LYS A 15 69.14 4.14 2.56
C LYS A 15 68.65 3.05 3.50
N GLN A 16 68.31 1.90 2.91
CA GLN A 16 67.79 0.75 3.65
C GLN A 16 68.66 -0.48 3.39
N ILE A 17 68.32 -1.63 3.99
CA ILE A 17 68.96 -2.90 3.63
C ILE A 17 68.80 -3.19 2.13
N THR A 18 69.86 -3.73 1.51
CA THR A 18 69.82 -4.13 0.11
C THR A 18 68.72 -5.16 -0.09
N LYS A 19 67.84 -4.90 -1.06
CA LYS A 19 66.75 -5.81 -1.44
C LYS A 19 66.52 -5.77 -2.94
N THR A 20 65.81 -6.78 -3.43
CA THR A 20 65.43 -6.88 -4.83
C THR A 20 63.93 -6.66 -4.97
N LEU A 21 63.54 -5.69 -5.80
CA LEU A 21 62.15 -5.44 -6.19
C LEU A 21 62.09 -5.45 -7.72
N ASN A 22 61.26 -6.32 -8.29
CA ASN A 22 61.26 -6.65 -9.72
C ASN A 22 62.68 -7.04 -10.18
N THR A 23 63.27 -6.30 -11.12
CA THR A 23 64.63 -6.50 -11.65
C THR A 23 65.70 -5.64 -10.98
N ILE A 24 65.35 -4.88 -9.93
CA ILE A 24 66.21 -3.86 -9.31
C ILE A 24 66.74 -4.37 -7.97
N THR A 25 68.06 -4.46 -7.84
CA THR A 25 68.73 -4.74 -6.57
C THR A 25 69.48 -3.51 -6.09
N THR A 26 69.04 -2.90 -5.00
CA THR A 26 69.61 -1.66 -4.47
C THR A 26 69.36 -1.51 -2.97
N ASN A 27 70.08 -0.58 -2.34
CA ASN A 27 69.85 -0.10 -0.99
C ASN A 27 69.33 1.36 -0.96
N LEU A 28 69.20 2.02 -2.11
CA LEU A 28 68.72 3.39 -2.25
C LEU A 28 67.26 3.39 -2.70
N TRP A 29 66.38 3.75 -1.78
CA TRP A 29 64.93 3.69 -1.95
C TRP A 29 64.30 5.06 -1.66
N ALA A 30 63.10 5.28 -2.17
CA ALA A 30 62.34 6.48 -1.90
C ALA A 30 60.89 6.12 -1.56
N ASN A 31 60.32 6.77 -0.56
CA ASN A 31 58.92 6.58 -0.20
C ASN A 31 58.34 7.86 0.39
N THR A 32 57.05 7.86 0.70
CA THR A 32 56.35 9.03 1.21
C THR A 32 56.43 9.20 2.73
N THR A 33 56.99 8.21 3.42
CA THR A 33 57.07 8.20 4.87
C THR A 33 58.23 9.08 5.34
N LYS A 34 57.91 10.10 6.15
CA LYS A 34 58.89 11.01 6.74
C LYS A 34 59.64 10.39 7.93
N SER A 35 60.47 9.38 7.67
CA SER A 35 61.27 8.67 8.67
C SER A 35 62.75 9.04 8.56
N TRP A 36 63.25 9.83 9.51
CA TRP A 36 64.64 10.30 9.51
C TRP A 36 65.57 9.32 10.22
N SER A 37 66.75 9.09 9.64
CA SER A 37 67.83 8.40 10.34
C SER A 37 68.30 9.23 11.54
N ALA A 38 68.76 8.56 12.60
CA ALA A 38 69.39 9.23 13.74
C ALA A 38 70.68 9.99 13.36
N THR A 39 71.24 9.72 12.19
CA THR A 39 72.43 10.39 11.64
C THR A 39 72.19 10.80 10.20
N ASN A 40 72.68 11.97 9.79
CA ASN A 40 72.58 12.44 8.40
C ASN A 40 73.22 11.43 7.44
N GLN A 41 72.44 10.94 6.49
CA GLN A 41 72.93 10.00 5.48
C GLN A 41 73.47 10.77 4.27
N ASN A 42 74.46 10.18 3.59
CA ASN A 42 74.91 10.65 2.29
C ASN A 42 75.40 9.52 1.39
N GLU A 43 75.36 9.76 0.08
CA GLU A 43 75.94 8.89 -0.94
C GLU A 43 76.97 9.65 -1.76
N GLN A 44 78.18 9.10 -1.85
CA GLN A 44 79.30 9.74 -2.52
C GLN A 44 79.56 9.15 -3.90
N ARG A 45 79.92 10.00 -4.86
CA ARG A 45 80.43 9.59 -6.18
C ARG A 45 81.66 10.40 -6.53
N THR A 46 82.64 9.76 -7.16
CA THR A 46 83.77 10.44 -7.78
C THR A 46 83.37 10.88 -9.18
N VAL A 47 83.41 12.19 -9.43
CA VAL A 47 82.89 12.84 -10.64
C VAL A 47 84.01 13.59 -11.34
N SER A 48 84.08 13.49 -12.67
CA SER A 48 85.02 14.22 -13.55
C SER A 48 84.34 14.56 -14.88
N SER A 49 85.01 15.31 -15.77
CA SER A 49 84.47 15.60 -17.09
C SER A 49 84.14 14.36 -17.95
N SER A 50 84.78 13.21 -17.68
CA SER A 50 84.53 11.95 -18.41
C SER A 50 83.68 10.95 -17.63
N THR A 51 83.35 11.25 -16.37
CA THR A 51 82.67 10.30 -15.48
C THR A 51 81.63 11.07 -14.65
N PRO A 52 80.36 11.10 -15.09
CA PRO A 52 79.30 11.75 -14.33
C PRO A 52 79.04 11.04 -13.00
N GLY A 53 78.64 11.81 -11.99
CA GLY A 53 78.08 11.26 -10.76
C GLY A 53 76.63 10.89 -10.98
N ILE A 54 76.28 9.62 -10.80
CA ILE A 54 74.91 9.13 -11.00
C ILE A 54 74.41 8.47 -9.71
N TRP A 55 73.22 8.88 -9.29
CA TRP A 55 72.47 8.29 -8.18
C TRP A 55 71.08 7.89 -8.68
N HIS A 56 70.60 6.73 -8.23
CA HIS A 56 69.25 6.25 -8.50
C HIS A 56 68.57 5.96 -7.17
N PHE A 57 67.43 6.60 -6.94
CA PHE A 57 66.52 6.28 -5.84
C PHE A 57 65.22 5.75 -6.44
N TYR A 58 64.77 4.60 -5.96
CA TYR A 58 63.62 3.90 -6.52
C TYR A 58 62.43 3.97 -5.59
N SER A 59 61.23 4.24 -6.10
CA SER A 59 60.02 4.23 -5.28
C SER A 59 59.81 2.85 -4.66
N GLN A 60 59.56 2.82 -3.36
CA GLN A 60 59.19 1.59 -2.67
C GLN A 60 58.10 1.85 -1.64
N PRO A 61 56.99 1.08 -1.68
CA PRO A 61 56.62 0.02 -2.62
C PRO A 61 56.55 0.43 -4.11
N ALA A 62 56.45 -0.58 -4.98
CA ALA A 62 55.96 -0.34 -6.33
C ALA A 62 54.52 0.20 -6.25
N LEU A 63 54.09 1.00 -7.23
CA LEU A 63 52.74 1.58 -7.20
C LEU A 63 51.68 0.48 -7.10
N ALA A 64 50.78 0.61 -6.13
CA ALA A 64 49.72 -0.36 -5.92
C ALA A 64 48.61 -0.25 -6.97
N GLY A 65 48.37 0.96 -7.51
CA GLY A 65 47.29 1.24 -8.45
C GLY A 65 47.72 2.03 -9.68
N ASN A 66 46.85 2.04 -10.68
CA ASN A 66 47.03 2.90 -11.85
C ASN A 66 46.82 4.37 -11.45
N THR A 67 47.68 5.26 -11.93
CA THR A 67 47.55 6.69 -11.68
C THR A 67 48.16 7.52 -12.81
N THR A 68 47.99 8.83 -12.70
CA THR A 68 48.43 9.80 -13.69
C THR A 68 49.24 10.88 -12.99
N LEU A 69 50.52 11.01 -13.35
CA LEU A 69 51.37 12.10 -12.89
C LEU A 69 51.16 13.34 -13.75
N THR A 70 51.28 14.51 -13.13
CA THR A 70 51.11 15.83 -13.74
C THR A 70 52.23 16.77 -13.27
N ALA A 71 52.54 17.76 -14.10
CA ALA A 71 53.48 18.82 -13.74
C ALA A 71 52.85 19.84 -12.75
N PRO A 72 53.66 20.57 -11.96
CA PRO A 72 55.12 20.47 -11.89
C PRO A 72 55.58 19.27 -11.05
N LEU A 73 56.74 18.71 -11.43
CA LEU A 73 57.54 17.82 -10.58
C LEU A 73 58.78 18.58 -10.10
N THR A 74 59.15 18.40 -8.83
CA THR A 74 60.24 19.16 -8.23
C THR A 74 61.22 18.24 -7.53
N PHE A 75 62.49 18.26 -7.94
CA PHE A 75 63.58 17.71 -7.14
C PHE A 75 64.12 18.78 -6.21
N VAL A 76 64.31 18.45 -4.94
CA VAL A 76 65.07 19.24 -3.98
C VAL A 76 66.27 18.39 -3.55
N LEU A 77 67.49 18.86 -3.83
CA LEU A 77 68.71 18.07 -3.70
C LEU A 77 69.74 18.82 -2.85
N TYR A 78 70.32 18.15 -1.86
CA TYR A 78 71.34 18.73 -1.00
C TYR A 78 72.70 18.11 -1.30
N PHE A 79 73.64 18.93 -1.78
CA PHE A 79 74.97 18.50 -2.16
C PHE A 79 76.08 19.21 -1.40
N SER A 80 77.20 18.51 -1.23
CA SER A 80 78.52 19.11 -0.99
C SER A 80 79.57 18.42 -1.88
N SER A 81 80.69 19.09 -2.12
CA SER A 81 81.81 18.56 -2.90
C SER A 81 83.11 18.63 -2.11
N SER A 82 84.05 17.73 -2.35
CA SER A 82 85.40 17.80 -1.76
C SER A 82 86.13 19.10 -2.10
N SER A 83 85.74 19.77 -3.20
CA SER A 83 86.13 21.15 -3.55
C SER A 83 85.20 21.72 -4.62
N GLY A 84 85.17 23.05 -4.79
CA GLY A 84 84.27 23.72 -5.73
C GLY A 84 84.35 23.16 -7.16
N THR A 85 83.18 22.88 -7.76
CA THR A 85 83.08 22.25 -9.10
C THR A 85 83.10 23.26 -10.26
N GLY A 86 82.94 24.56 -9.99
CA GLY A 86 82.98 25.63 -11.00
C GLY A 86 81.67 25.82 -11.78
N THR A 87 81.58 26.93 -12.52
CA THR A 87 80.35 27.41 -13.19
C THR A 87 79.92 26.62 -14.42
N GLY A 88 80.69 25.61 -14.86
CA GLY A 88 80.26 24.68 -15.92
C GLY A 88 79.49 23.46 -15.41
N THR A 89 79.20 23.40 -14.11
CA THR A 89 78.52 22.25 -13.49
C THR A 89 77.05 22.19 -13.90
N VAL A 90 76.57 21.01 -14.25
CA VAL A 90 75.17 20.74 -14.62
C VAL A 90 74.62 19.65 -13.69
N ILE A 91 73.50 19.96 -13.03
CA ILE A 91 72.76 19.00 -12.19
C ILE A 91 71.47 18.66 -12.93
N THR A 92 71.24 17.38 -13.21
CA THR A 92 70.08 16.88 -13.95
C THR A 92 69.26 15.94 -13.08
N GLY A 93 67.94 16.13 -13.04
CA GLY A 93 66.99 15.21 -12.45
C GLY A 93 66.16 14.56 -13.54
N ASN A 94 66.16 13.23 -13.58
CA ASN A 94 65.37 12.41 -14.49
C ASN A 94 64.34 11.61 -13.68
N LEU A 95 63.08 11.68 -14.07
CA LEU A 95 62.07 10.72 -13.64
C LEU A 95 61.93 9.67 -14.74
N ASN A 96 62.17 8.41 -14.38
CA ASN A 96 61.87 7.25 -15.20
C ASN A 96 60.80 6.39 -14.53
N LYS A 97 60.11 5.57 -15.33
CA LYS A 97 59.31 4.45 -14.84
C LYS A 97 59.98 3.16 -15.25
N ILE A 98 60.08 2.23 -14.31
CA ILE A 98 60.46 0.85 -14.54
C ILE A 98 59.19 0.01 -14.48
N THR A 99 58.81 -0.54 -15.62
CA THR A 99 57.63 -1.41 -15.74
C THR A 99 57.83 -2.69 -14.91
N SER A 100 56.75 -3.42 -14.63
CA SER A 100 56.84 -4.74 -13.97
C SER A 100 57.70 -5.75 -14.74
N SER A 101 57.85 -5.58 -16.06
CA SER A 101 58.75 -6.37 -16.92
C SER A 101 60.23 -5.99 -16.83
N GLY A 102 60.57 -4.91 -16.11
CA GLY A 102 61.94 -4.39 -15.98
C GLY A 102 62.34 -3.35 -17.05
N SER A 103 61.47 -3.06 -18.03
CA SER A 103 61.75 -2.02 -19.04
C SER A 103 61.77 -0.62 -18.43
N VAL A 104 62.81 0.16 -18.72
CA VAL A 104 62.98 1.56 -18.27
C VAL A 104 62.43 2.52 -19.32
N ILE A 105 61.51 3.40 -18.91
CA ILE A 105 60.88 4.41 -19.77
C ILE A 105 61.14 5.78 -19.16
N SER A 106 61.78 6.68 -19.90
CA SER A 106 61.99 8.05 -19.44
C SER A 106 60.69 8.85 -19.50
N LEU A 107 60.32 9.49 -18.40
CA LEU A 107 59.10 10.28 -18.29
C LEU A 107 59.42 11.77 -18.36
N ALA A 108 60.33 12.26 -17.52
CA ALA A 108 60.60 13.70 -17.44
C ALA A 108 62.08 13.98 -17.14
N VAL A 109 62.60 15.06 -17.70
CA VAL A 109 63.99 15.51 -17.49
C VAL A 109 64.02 17.01 -17.25
N GLY A 110 64.84 17.44 -16.29
CA GLY A 110 65.12 18.85 -16.06
C GLY A 110 66.53 19.01 -15.51
N SER A 111 67.12 20.19 -15.73
CA SER A 111 68.50 20.45 -15.33
C SER A 111 68.72 21.88 -14.90
N LEU A 112 69.61 22.08 -13.92
CA LEU A 112 70.23 23.36 -13.61
C LEU A 112 71.55 23.46 -14.35
N SER A 113 71.66 24.42 -15.25
CA SER A 113 72.93 24.81 -15.87
C SER A 113 73.68 25.80 -15.00
N SER A 114 75.00 25.72 -15.00
CA SER A 114 75.89 26.63 -14.26
C SER A 114 75.64 26.65 -12.75
N ALA A 115 75.42 25.46 -12.17
CA ALA A 115 75.13 25.26 -10.75
C ALA A 115 76.36 24.71 -10.00
N PRO A 116 77.34 25.54 -9.62
CA PRO A 116 78.52 25.07 -8.91
C PRO A 116 78.14 24.43 -7.56
N ILE A 117 78.72 23.27 -7.28
CA ILE A 117 78.61 22.59 -5.98
C ILE A 117 79.80 23.01 -5.12
N SER A 118 79.50 23.64 -3.98
CA SER A 118 80.50 24.14 -3.03
C SER A 118 80.95 23.04 -2.07
N SER A 119 81.97 23.35 -1.25
CA SER A 119 82.38 22.46 -0.16
C SER A 119 81.46 22.48 1.05
N THR A 120 80.51 23.43 1.10
CA THR A 120 79.49 23.51 2.14
C THR A 120 78.17 22.94 1.63
N LEU A 121 77.42 22.28 2.51
CA LEU A 121 76.13 21.71 2.16
C LEU A 121 75.18 22.79 1.62
N THR A 122 74.68 22.60 0.40
CA THR A 122 73.83 23.57 -0.31
C THR A 122 72.65 22.85 -0.97
N GLY A 123 71.46 23.46 -0.93
CA GLY A 123 70.26 22.94 -1.59
C GLY A 123 70.12 23.45 -3.03
N TYR A 124 69.64 22.57 -3.91
CA TYR A 124 69.41 22.81 -5.33
C TYR A 124 68.01 22.33 -5.71
N THR A 125 67.23 23.17 -6.39
CA THR A 125 65.86 22.85 -6.77
C THR A 125 65.74 22.76 -8.29
N ILE A 126 65.29 21.61 -8.80
CA ILE A 126 64.99 21.41 -10.23
C ILE A 126 63.48 21.29 -10.37
N ALA A 127 62.84 22.25 -11.01
CA ALA A 127 61.42 22.19 -11.36
C ALA A 127 61.27 21.73 -12.82
N ILE A 128 60.42 20.73 -13.05
CA ILE A 128 60.15 20.15 -14.36
C ILE A 128 58.69 20.40 -14.71
N THR A 129 58.47 21.25 -15.72
CA THR A 129 57.16 21.48 -16.33
C THR A 129 57.07 20.65 -17.60
N SER A 130 56.24 19.60 -17.59
CA SER A 130 56.12 18.66 -18.72
C SER A 130 54.71 18.06 -18.83
N ASN A 131 54.56 17.09 -19.74
CA ASN A 131 53.30 16.43 -20.07
C ASN A 131 52.76 15.56 -18.91
N THR A 132 51.52 15.13 -19.08
CA THR A 132 50.85 14.16 -18.21
C THR A 132 51.30 12.74 -18.55
N TYR A 133 51.64 11.91 -17.55
CA TYR A 133 52.13 10.54 -17.76
C TYR A 133 51.27 9.51 -17.03
N GLN A 134 50.94 8.42 -17.73
CA GLN A 134 50.20 7.29 -17.17
C GLN A 134 51.16 6.25 -16.56
N ILE A 135 50.84 5.83 -15.34
CA ILE A 135 51.60 4.84 -14.58
C ILE A 135 50.70 3.69 -14.20
N GLU A 136 51.10 2.48 -14.59
CA GLU A 136 50.43 1.24 -14.22
C GLU A 136 50.81 0.78 -12.81
N SER A 137 49.89 0.03 -12.20
CA SER A 137 50.16 -0.77 -11.01
C SER A 137 51.35 -1.71 -11.24
N GLY A 138 52.18 -1.86 -10.20
CA GLY A 138 53.42 -2.65 -10.20
C GLY A 138 54.64 -1.92 -10.75
N ALA A 139 54.48 -0.71 -11.29
CA ALA A 139 55.60 0.09 -11.76
C ALA A 139 56.40 0.72 -10.60
N ILE A 140 57.69 0.94 -10.84
CA ILE A 140 58.62 1.61 -9.91
C ILE A 140 59.07 2.92 -10.54
N LEU A 141 58.98 4.02 -9.80
CA LEU A 141 59.56 5.30 -10.21
C LEU A 141 61.05 5.28 -9.91
N ASP A 142 61.87 5.66 -10.88
CA ASP A 142 63.31 5.84 -10.72
C ASP A 142 63.64 7.34 -10.78
N PHE A 143 64.09 7.85 -9.65
CA PHE A 143 64.56 9.22 -9.47
C PHE A 143 66.08 9.24 -9.73
N ALA A 144 66.44 9.38 -11.00
CA ALA A 144 67.84 9.40 -11.43
C ALA A 144 68.39 10.83 -11.36
N ILE A 145 69.51 10.99 -10.67
CA ILE A 145 70.18 12.27 -10.48
C ILE A 145 71.56 12.17 -11.11
N THR A 146 71.87 13.10 -12.01
CA THR A 146 73.15 13.13 -12.72
C THR A 146 73.85 14.46 -12.50
N VAL A 147 75.11 14.43 -12.06
CA VAL A 147 75.96 15.61 -11.93
C VAL A 147 77.13 15.52 -12.89
N ASN A 148 77.24 16.50 -13.77
CA ASN A 148 78.36 16.69 -14.69
C ASN A 148 79.17 17.92 -14.24
N ILE A 149 80.50 17.78 -14.16
CA ILE A 149 81.39 18.89 -13.80
C ILE A 149 82.38 19.21 -14.92
N PRO A 150 82.81 20.47 -15.07
CA PRO A 150 83.82 20.85 -16.05
C PRO A 150 85.24 20.49 -15.58
N GLY A 151 86.15 20.24 -16.53
CA GLY A 151 87.56 19.98 -16.27
C GLY A 151 87.90 18.54 -15.86
N SER A 152 89.17 18.18 -15.98
CA SER A 152 89.66 16.80 -15.80
C SER A 152 89.88 16.39 -14.33
N THR A 153 89.90 17.34 -13.40
CA THR A 153 90.14 17.06 -11.98
C THR A 153 88.92 16.42 -11.32
N SER A 154 89.11 15.22 -10.80
CA SER A 154 88.03 14.49 -10.11
C SER A 154 87.63 15.17 -8.79
N ARG A 155 86.33 15.17 -8.50
CA ARG A 155 85.72 15.68 -7.26
C ARG A 155 84.87 14.59 -6.62
N THR A 156 84.86 14.53 -5.30
CA THR A 156 83.93 13.64 -4.58
C THR A 156 82.70 14.44 -4.22
N ILE A 157 81.58 14.12 -4.83
CA ILE A 157 80.29 14.78 -4.59
C ILE A 157 79.47 13.91 -3.65
N SER A 158 78.97 14.51 -2.58
CA SER A 158 78.13 13.85 -1.58
C SER A 158 76.70 14.37 -1.70
N LEU A 159 75.74 13.47 -1.99
CA LEU A 159 74.31 13.74 -1.95
C LEU A 159 73.78 13.40 -0.56
N TYR A 160 73.22 14.37 0.15
CA TYR A 160 72.68 14.19 1.50
C TYR A 160 71.18 13.93 1.45
N TYR A 161 70.70 13.03 2.30
CA TYR A 161 69.29 12.65 2.43
C TYR A 161 69.03 12.15 3.86
N ASP A 162 67.79 11.78 4.18
CA ASP A 162 67.39 11.31 5.52
C ASP A 162 67.71 12.29 6.66
N ALA A 163 67.54 13.59 6.43
CA ALA A 163 67.84 14.62 7.43
C ALA A 163 66.67 15.62 7.59
N PRO A 164 66.28 15.99 8.83
CA PRO A 164 65.13 16.87 9.07
C PRO A 164 65.17 18.22 8.37
N SER A 165 66.37 18.79 8.18
CA SER A 165 66.60 20.12 7.61
C SER A 165 67.20 20.10 6.21
N ASN A 166 67.69 18.95 5.73
CA ASN A 166 68.44 18.83 4.48
C ASN A 166 68.14 17.49 3.78
N SER A 167 66.86 17.15 3.65
CA SER A 167 66.44 15.93 2.97
C SER A 167 66.37 16.16 1.48
N SER A 168 67.16 15.41 0.71
CA SER A 168 66.88 15.32 -0.72
C SER A 168 65.59 14.54 -0.95
N GLU A 169 64.74 15.05 -1.83
CA GLU A 169 63.37 14.56 -2.06
C GLU A 169 62.85 14.93 -3.44
N VAL A 170 61.77 14.26 -3.85
CA VAL A 170 61.04 14.56 -5.09
C VAL A 170 59.55 14.72 -4.81
N SER A 171 59.01 15.91 -5.10
CA SER A 171 57.57 16.16 -5.03
C SER A 171 56.94 16.01 -6.41
N ILE A 172 55.85 15.24 -6.47
CA ILE A 172 55.11 14.99 -7.71
C ILE A 172 53.62 15.24 -7.51
N ASN A 173 52.99 15.87 -8.49
CA ASN A 173 51.55 16.08 -8.50
C ASN A 173 50.84 14.95 -9.26
N PHE A 174 49.80 14.37 -8.67
CA PHE A 174 48.96 13.36 -9.31
C PHE A 174 47.60 13.95 -9.68
N GLN A 175 46.98 13.49 -10.76
CA GLN A 175 45.61 13.88 -11.07
C GLN A 175 44.63 13.28 -10.05
N GLN A 176 44.80 11.98 -9.76
CA GLN A 176 44.12 11.26 -8.69
C GLN A 176 44.94 10.01 -8.34
N ARG A 177 45.36 9.93 -7.09
CA ARG A 177 46.05 8.79 -6.50
C ARG A 177 45.28 8.22 -5.31
N VAL A 178 44.65 9.06 -4.50
CA VAL A 178 44.00 8.68 -3.25
C VAL A 178 42.54 9.16 -3.20
N GLY A 179 41.66 8.37 -2.59
CA GLY A 179 40.27 8.74 -2.46
C GLY A 179 39.46 7.85 -1.54
N ILE A 180 38.38 8.42 -0.98
CA ILE A 180 37.38 7.68 -0.22
C ILE A 180 36.31 7.17 -1.19
N THR A 181 36.20 5.85 -1.37
CA THR A 181 35.22 5.23 -2.26
C THR A 181 33.84 5.18 -1.62
N SER A 182 33.76 4.84 -0.34
CA SER A 182 32.49 4.71 0.38
C SER A 182 32.65 4.96 1.87
N TYR A 183 31.60 5.51 2.49
CA TYR A 183 31.45 5.58 3.94
C TYR A 183 30.00 5.27 4.30
N SER A 184 29.78 4.21 5.08
CA SER A 184 28.43 3.66 5.31
C SER A 184 28.29 3.03 6.70
N SER A 185 27.05 2.97 7.19
CA SER A 185 26.70 2.31 8.45
C SER A 185 26.16 0.90 8.23
N PHE A 186 26.54 0.00 9.12
CA PHE A 186 26.17 -1.42 9.12
C PHE A 186 25.64 -1.82 10.50
N ASN A 187 24.71 -2.78 10.52
CA ASN A 187 24.23 -3.38 11.75
C ASN A 187 25.21 -4.47 12.25
N GLU A 188 24.89 -5.08 13.39
CA GLU A 188 25.66 -6.13 14.05
C GLU A 188 25.89 -7.37 13.19
N THR A 189 25.00 -7.63 12.22
CA THR A 189 25.12 -8.76 11.28
C THR A 189 25.95 -8.43 10.04
N GLY A 190 26.43 -7.19 9.92
CA GLY A 190 27.19 -6.72 8.75
C GLY A 190 26.32 -6.31 7.55
N VAL A 191 25.01 -6.12 7.75
CA VAL A 191 24.10 -5.60 6.72
C VAL A 191 24.11 -4.08 6.74
N GLN A 192 24.31 -3.46 5.58
CA GLN A 192 24.29 -2.00 5.44
C GLN A 192 22.88 -1.45 5.72
N THR A 193 22.75 -0.48 6.62
CA THR A 193 21.46 0.15 6.95
C THR A 193 21.65 1.56 7.45
N GLY A 194 20.69 2.44 7.13
CA GLY A 194 20.58 3.81 7.65
C GLY A 194 19.63 3.95 8.84
N SER A 195 19.16 2.85 9.42
CA SER A 195 18.10 2.84 10.43
C SER A 195 18.34 1.78 11.50
N PHE A 196 18.27 2.22 12.76
CA PHE A 196 18.68 1.46 13.94
C PHE A 196 17.62 1.58 15.05
N SER A 197 17.16 0.46 15.60
CA SER A 197 16.07 0.47 16.58
C SER A 197 16.58 0.40 18.01
N ARG A 198 16.07 1.29 18.87
CA ARG A 198 16.28 1.24 20.33
C ARG A 198 15.59 0.04 20.98
N ASN A 199 14.62 -0.58 20.30
CA ASN A 199 13.93 -1.78 20.76
C ASN A 199 14.71 -3.07 20.47
N TRP A 200 15.81 -3.00 19.71
CA TRP A 200 16.68 -4.15 19.51
C TRP A 200 17.36 -4.59 20.82
N THR A 201 17.83 -5.85 20.85
CA THR A 201 18.56 -6.38 22.00
C THR A 201 19.83 -5.58 22.29
N ALA A 202 20.36 -5.67 23.51
CA ALA A 202 21.57 -4.93 23.87
C ALA A 202 22.78 -5.22 22.97
N ILE A 203 22.88 -6.45 22.44
CA ILE A 203 23.94 -6.87 21.52
C ILE A 203 23.70 -6.30 20.12
N SER A 204 22.45 -6.22 19.68
CA SER A 204 22.07 -5.68 18.37
C SER A 204 22.11 -4.15 18.29
N ARG A 205 22.16 -3.43 19.42
CA ARG A 205 22.27 -1.96 19.44
C ARG A 205 23.70 -1.50 19.18
N GLN A 206 24.16 -1.77 17.97
CA GLN A 206 25.47 -1.41 17.47
C GLN A 206 25.35 -0.80 16.08
N VAL A 207 26.19 0.18 15.82
CA VAL A 207 26.44 0.78 14.50
C VAL A 207 27.90 0.55 14.17
N THR A 208 28.17 -0.13 13.06
CA THR A 208 29.51 -0.23 12.50
C THR A 208 29.64 0.78 11.37
N LEU A 209 30.46 1.80 11.58
CA LEU A 209 30.85 2.75 10.55
C LEU A 209 31.99 2.13 9.75
N ARG A 210 31.85 1.98 8.44
CA ARG A 210 32.88 1.38 7.58
C ARG A 210 33.22 2.30 6.42
N ALA A 211 34.51 2.49 6.21
CA ALA A 211 35.08 3.28 5.12
C ALA A 211 35.89 2.40 4.18
N SER A 212 35.81 2.66 2.88
CA SER A 212 36.68 2.08 1.86
C SER A 212 37.49 3.18 1.23
N ILE A 213 38.81 3.04 1.22
CA ILE A 213 39.76 4.06 0.75
C ILE A 213 40.74 3.36 -0.18
N PHE A 214 41.13 4.05 -1.24
CA PHE A 214 42.19 3.60 -2.15
C PHE A 214 43.34 4.61 -2.16
N ASP A 215 44.54 4.11 -2.42
CA ASP A 215 45.73 4.89 -2.74
C ASP A 215 46.58 4.16 -3.81
N ALA A 216 46.88 4.83 -4.92
CA ALA A 216 47.73 4.30 -5.98
C ALA A 216 49.19 4.12 -5.57
N LEU A 217 49.65 4.80 -4.51
CA LEU A 217 50.97 4.57 -3.93
C LEU A 217 50.98 3.30 -3.05
N GLY A 218 49.83 2.93 -2.48
CA GLY A 218 49.66 1.83 -1.54
C GLY A 218 49.15 2.32 -0.19
N LEU A 219 48.46 1.45 0.57
CA LEU A 219 47.84 1.85 1.84
C LEU A 219 48.84 2.30 2.91
N TYR A 220 50.12 1.99 2.77
CA TYR A 220 51.18 2.48 3.67
C TYR A 220 51.25 4.01 3.70
N ASP A 221 50.79 4.68 2.64
CA ASP A 221 50.77 6.14 2.52
C ASP A 221 49.64 6.79 3.34
N LEU A 222 48.72 6.00 3.91
CA LEU A 222 47.63 6.51 4.74
C LEU A 222 48.05 6.64 6.21
N ALA A 223 48.32 7.87 6.65
CA ALA A 223 48.74 8.17 8.02
C ALA A 223 47.62 8.02 9.06
N SER A 224 46.38 8.42 8.75
CA SER A 224 45.28 8.31 9.71
C SER A 224 43.90 8.30 9.07
N ILE A 225 42.98 7.51 9.66
CA ILE A 225 41.57 7.47 9.30
C ILE A 225 40.75 7.58 10.57
N ARG A 226 39.99 8.66 10.71
CA ARG A 226 39.32 9.03 11.97
C ARG A 226 37.91 9.53 11.71
N ALA A 227 37.00 9.23 12.63
CA ALA A 227 35.63 9.70 12.57
C ALA A 227 35.22 10.49 13.81
N ASN A 228 34.29 11.42 13.59
CA ASN A 228 33.46 12.02 14.62
C ASN A 228 32.03 11.47 14.49
N LEU A 229 31.33 11.38 15.60
CA LEU A 229 29.92 11.01 15.64
C LEU A 229 29.15 12.05 16.48
N THR A 230 28.02 12.52 15.98
CA THR A 230 27.14 13.48 16.65
C THR A 230 25.74 12.92 16.86
N SER A 231 25.14 13.27 17.99
CA SER A 231 23.74 12.98 18.31
C SER A 231 22.78 13.91 17.54
N PRO A 232 21.47 13.64 17.56
CA PRO A 232 20.45 14.53 17.00
C PRO A 232 20.42 15.93 17.64
N THR A 233 20.94 16.07 18.86
CA THR A 233 21.07 17.37 19.55
C THR A 233 22.35 18.11 19.18
N GLY A 234 23.19 17.54 18.31
CA GLY A 234 24.48 18.10 17.90
C GLY A 234 25.64 17.82 18.86
N SER A 235 25.43 17.01 19.90
CA SER A 235 26.47 16.66 20.87
C SER A 235 27.43 15.61 20.29
N PHE A 236 28.74 15.78 20.49
CA PHE A 236 29.72 14.77 20.08
C PHE A 236 29.63 13.52 20.97
N LEU A 237 29.42 12.37 20.34
CA LEU A 237 29.41 11.04 20.95
C LEU A 237 30.77 10.35 20.79
N LEU A 238 31.43 10.59 19.66
CA LEU A 238 32.81 10.20 19.38
C LEU A 238 33.54 11.38 18.76
N THR A 239 34.79 11.58 19.14
CA THR A 239 35.63 12.67 18.64
C THR A 239 36.99 12.13 18.23
N ASN A 240 37.41 12.44 17.00
CA ASN A 240 38.70 12.11 16.40
C ASN A 240 39.10 10.62 16.59
N THR A 241 38.11 9.74 16.55
CA THR A 241 38.25 8.33 16.92
C THR A 241 38.79 7.53 15.74
N PRO A 242 39.90 6.78 15.91
CA PRO A 242 40.50 6.04 14.81
C PRO A 242 39.61 4.87 14.37
N LEU A 243 39.54 4.64 13.07
CA LEU A 243 38.99 3.39 12.52
C LEU A 243 40.11 2.35 12.45
N ILE A 244 39.74 1.07 12.61
CA ILE A 244 40.66 -0.07 12.58
C ILE A 244 40.60 -0.72 11.20
N SER A 245 41.75 -1.06 10.63
CA SER A 245 41.82 -1.79 9.36
C SER A 245 41.16 -3.17 9.50
N VAL A 246 40.26 -3.49 8.58
CA VAL A 246 39.55 -4.77 8.49
C VAL A 246 40.03 -5.58 7.29
N GLN A 247 40.41 -4.91 6.21
CA GLN A 247 40.91 -5.52 4.99
C GLN A 247 41.95 -4.61 4.33
N GLY A 248 42.98 -5.22 3.77
CA GLY A 248 44.07 -4.54 3.08
C GLY A 248 45.36 -4.54 3.90
N THR A 249 46.47 -4.54 3.19
CA THR A 249 47.84 -4.43 3.69
C THR A 249 48.46 -3.15 3.14
N ASP A 250 49.59 -2.75 3.71
CA ASP A 250 50.39 -1.59 3.29
C ASP A 250 50.69 -1.52 1.78
N LEU A 251 50.72 -2.67 1.09
CA LEU A 251 51.04 -2.78 -0.32
C LEU A 251 49.80 -2.76 -1.24
N ASP A 252 48.60 -2.89 -0.68
CA ASP A 252 47.38 -2.98 -1.47
C ASP A 252 46.95 -1.62 -2.01
N TYR A 253 46.20 -1.63 -3.12
CA TYR A 253 45.64 -0.42 -3.71
C TYR A 253 44.48 0.14 -2.89
N ALA A 254 43.69 -0.73 -2.26
CA ALA A 254 42.48 -0.36 -1.54
C ALA A 254 42.32 -1.20 -0.28
N GLY A 255 41.75 -0.57 0.75
CA GLY A 255 41.49 -1.19 2.03
C GLY A 255 40.14 -0.79 2.60
N THR A 256 39.75 -1.46 3.68
CA THR A 256 38.56 -1.10 4.45
C THR A 256 38.90 -0.94 5.92
N TRP A 257 38.29 0.07 6.54
CA TRP A 257 38.45 0.38 7.96
C TRP A 257 37.08 0.48 8.61
N SER A 258 36.99 0.11 9.89
CA SER A 258 35.74 0.15 10.64
C SER A 258 35.88 0.72 12.04
N LEU A 259 34.80 1.30 12.52
CA LEU A 259 34.61 1.77 13.89
C LEU A 259 33.24 1.29 14.39
N ASN A 260 33.26 0.55 15.49
CA ASN A 260 32.05 0.08 16.15
C ASN A 260 31.63 1.09 17.23
N TRP A 261 30.36 1.44 17.23
CA TRP A 261 29.73 2.26 18.26
C TRP A 261 28.46 1.59 18.75
N THR A 262 28.29 1.48 20.06
CA THR A 262 27.08 0.92 20.68
C THR A 262 26.25 2.03 21.32
N TYR A 263 24.93 1.90 21.26
CA TYR A 263 24.01 2.91 21.82
C TYR A 263 23.03 2.29 22.84
N PRO A 264 22.74 2.99 23.95
CA PRO A 264 21.77 2.53 24.93
C PRO A 264 20.32 2.71 24.42
N SER A 265 19.38 2.03 25.07
CA SER A 265 17.95 2.12 24.70
C SER A 265 17.31 3.47 25.03
N ASN A 266 17.96 4.31 25.83
CA ASN A 266 17.48 5.64 26.22
C ASN A 266 18.08 6.79 25.38
N ASP A 267 18.98 6.49 24.43
CA ASP A 267 19.53 7.50 23.51
C ASP A 267 18.41 8.19 22.72
N PRO A 268 18.52 9.49 22.41
CA PRO A 268 17.46 10.22 21.73
C PRO A 268 17.21 9.65 20.33
N SER A 269 15.94 9.56 19.94
CA SER A 269 15.59 9.25 18.56
C SER A 269 15.82 10.45 17.64
N GLY A 270 16.24 10.19 16.40
CA GLY A 270 16.55 11.22 15.42
C GLY A 270 17.74 10.86 14.53
N GLY A 271 18.20 11.86 13.77
CA GLY A 271 19.34 11.73 12.87
C GLY A 271 20.68 11.86 13.61
N TYR A 272 21.53 10.86 13.48
CA TYR A 272 22.91 10.85 13.96
C TYR A 272 23.81 11.14 12.77
N GLY A 273 24.75 12.06 12.95
CA GLY A 273 25.68 12.48 11.92
C GLY A 273 27.07 11.90 12.17
N SER A 274 27.76 11.46 11.12
CA SER A 274 29.16 11.10 11.23
C SER A 274 30.00 11.72 10.13
N SER A 275 31.14 12.29 10.51
CA SER A 275 32.15 12.82 9.59
C SER A 275 33.40 11.95 9.64
N LEU A 276 33.87 11.50 8.49
CA LEU A 276 35.14 10.79 8.32
C LEU A 276 36.20 11.76 7.80
N GLY A 277 37.40 11.67 8.35
CA GLY A 277 38.62 12.29 7.83
C GLY A 277 39.68 11.23 7.60
N ALA A 278 40.31 11.27 6.43
CA ALA A 278 41.48 10.45 6.09
C ALA A 278 42.63 11.36 5.68
N THR A 279 43.82 11.13 6.23
CA THR A 279 45.03 11.90 5.95
C THR A 279 46.11 10.95 5.47
N ASP A 280 46.81 11.32 4.40
CA ASP A 280 48.02 10.63 3.94
C ASP A 280 49.28 11.08 4.73
N ASP A 281 50.43 10.46 4.46
CA ASP A 281 51.73 10.82 5.06
C ASP A 281 52.19 12.25 4.66
N GLY A 282 51.72 12.75 3.52
CA GLY A 282 51.99 14.09 3.01
C GLY A 282 51.10 15.20 3.62
N GLY A 283 50.08 14.85 4.39
CA GLY A 283 49.11 15.79 4.97
C GLY A 283 47.91 16.13 4.09
N LEU A 284 47.74 15.48 2.93
CA LEU A 284 46.54 15.59 2.10
C LEU A 284 45.35 15.04 2.89
N TYR A 285 44.35 15.89 3.11
CA TYR A 285 43.17 15.55 3.90
C TYR A 285 41.94 15.35 3.02
N MET A 286 41.32 14.18 3.13
CA MET A 286 40.06 13.83 2.49
C MET A 286 38.97 13.68 3.54
N THR A 287 37.76 14.13 3.21
CA THR A 287 36.62 14.01 4.13
C THR A 287 35.35 13.58 3.41
N THR A 288 34.49 12.88 4.15
CA THR A 288 33.13 12.56 3.73
C THR A 288 32.22 12.50 4.95
N GLN A 289 30.91 12.52 4.74
CA GLN A 289 29.92 12.50 5.81
C GLN A 289 28.83 11.48 5.50
N LEU A 290 28.23 10.93 6.56
CA LEU A 290 27.02 10.13 6.47
C LEU A 290 26.04 10.52 7.57
N SER A 291 24.78 10.14 7.39
CA SER A 291 23.76 10.26 8.43
C SER A 291 22.91 9.00 8.47
N TYR A 292 22.53 8.59 9.68
CA TYR A 292 21.63 7.46 9.93
C TYR A 292 20.64 7.83 11.03
N VAL A 293 19.56 7.07 11.17
CA VAL A 293 18.51 7.33 12.15
C VAL A 293 18.52 6.26 13.23
N VAL A 294 18.47 6.69 14.49
CA VAL A 294 18.11 5.83 15.61
C VAL A 294 16.68 6.16 16.02
N PHE A 295 15.82 5.16 16.21
CA PHE A 295 14.40 5.35 16.55
C PHE A 295 13.91 4.32 17.55
N ALA A 296 12.87 4.63 18.33
CA ALA A 296 12.06 3.61 18.99
C ALA A 296 10.76 3.38 18.21
N SER A 297 10.21 2.19 18.37
CA SER A 297 8.92 1.78 17.83
C SER A 297 7.97 1.41 18.95
N TRP A 298 6.72 1.82 18.78
CA TRP A 298 5.67 1.63 19.77
C TRP A 298 4.43 0.98 19.16
N PHE A 299 3.71 0.21 19.96
CA PHE A 299 2.45 -0.41 19.56
C PHE A 299 1.27 0.47 19.95
N LEU A 300 0.26 0.51 19.10
CA LEU A 300 -0.95 1.29 19.32
C LEU A 300 -2.15 0.35 19.37
N ASN A 301 -2.99 0.54 20.38
CA ASN A 301 -4.37 0.02 20.38
C ASN A 301 -5.33 1.20 20.35
N LEU A 302 -6.52 1.01 19.80
CA LEU A 302 -7.54 2.05 19.72
C LEU A 302 -8.86 1.54 20.26
N GLN A 303 -9.63 2.45 20.86
CA GLN A 303 -10.96 2.17 21.38
C GLN A 303 -11.95 3.17 20.78
N ALA A 304 -12.79 2.71 19.87
CA ALA A 304 -13.85 3.49 19.22
C ALA A 304 -15.09 3.56 20.11
N LEU A 305 -15.38 4.74 20.65
CA LEU A 305 -16.55 5.00 21.49
C LEU A 305 -17.42 6.10 20.89
N SER A 306 -18.72 5.98 21.06
CA SER A 306 -19.69 7.04 20.74
C SER A 306 -19.43 8.26 21.62
N LEU A 307 -19.90 9.42 21.17
CA LEU A 307 -19.81 10.67 21.92
C LEU A 307 -21.14 10.91 22.65
N GLY A 308 -21.07 11.27 23.93
CA GLY A 308 -22.25 11.46 24.77
C GLY A 308 -21.97 11.20 26.25
N PRO A 309 -22.98 11.38 27.13
CA PRO A 309 -22.81 11.21 28.58
C PRO A 309 -22.51 9.77 29.00
N ASN A 310 -22.94 8.78 28.21
CA ASN A 310 -22.64 7.37 28.40
C ASN A 310 -22.05 6.80 27.10
N PRO A 311 -20.74 6.93 26.85
CA PRO A 311 -20.09 6.40 25.65
C PRO A 311 -20.27 4.89 25.53
N VAL A 312 -20.71 4.42 24.38
CA VAL A 312 -20.83 2.99 24.06
C VAL A 312 -19.87 2.61 22.94
N PRO A 313 -19.38 1.35 22.90
CA PRO A 313 -18.61 0.84 21.80
C PRO A 313 -19.29 1.02 20.44
N VAL A 314 -18.55 1.53 19.46
CA VAL A 314 -19.03 1.61 18.08
C VAL A 314 -18.37 0.50 17.29
N SER A 315 -19.17 -0.45 16.80
CA SER A 315 -18.70 -1.52 15.92
C SER A 315 -18.70 -1.08 14.45
N GLY A 316 -17.75 -1.59 13.66
CA GLY A 316 -17.64 -1.34 12.24
C GLY A 316 -17.16 0.06 11.86
N ALA A 317 -16.62 0.84 12.81
CA ALA A 317 -15.99 2.12 12.50
C ALA A 317 -14.66 1.84 11.78
N SER A 318 -14.55 2.28 10.53
CA SER A 318 -13.34 2.14 9.73
C SER A 318 -12.29 3.14 10.19
N VAL A 319 -11.14 2.64 10.62
CA VAL A 319 -10.03 3.43 11.14
C VAL A 319 -8.84 3.32 10.20
N THR A 320 -8.29 4.45 9.81
CA THR A 320 -7.07 4.53 8.99
C THR A 320 -6.02 5.38 9.71
N ILE A 321 -4.80 4.84 9.85
CA ILE A 321 -3.66 5.58 10.42
C ILE A 321 -2.76 6.04 9.28
N PHE A 322 -2.39 7.32 9.31
CA PHE A 322 -1.55 7.97 8.31
C PHE A 322 -0.24 8.45 8.93
N VAL A 323 0.83 8.38 8.14
CA VAL A 323 2.07 9.15 8.35
C VAL A 323 2.26 10.07 7.14
N GLY A 324 2.19 11.39 7.35
CA GLY A 324 2.06 12.34 6.25
C GLY A 324 0.80 12.05 5.41
N SER A 325 0.95 11.83 4.11
CA SER A 325 -0.14 11.44 3.19
C SER A 325 -0.32 9.93 3.02
N ALA A 326 0.61 9.12 3.53
CA ALA A 326 0.61 7.67 3.36
C ALA A 326 -0.24 6.99 4.44
N ALA A 327 -1.20 6.17 4.03
CA ALA A 327 -1.93 5.29 4.94
C ALA A 327 -1.04 4.08 5.26
N ILE A 328 -0.77 3.83 6.54
CA ILE A 328 0.05 2.72 7.02
C ILE A 328 -0.76 1.63 7.71
N TYR A 329 -2.01 1.93 8.06
CA TYR A 329 -2.95 0.97 8.63
C TYR A 329 -4.35 1.29 8.16
N ASN A 330 -5.14 0.26 7.89
CA ASN A 330 -6.58 0.34 7.74
C ASN A 330 -7.22 -0.86 8.45
N GLY A 331 -8.24 -0.61 9.26
CA GLY A 331 -8.99 -1.64 9.96
C GLY A 331 -10.39 -1.16 10.32
N ALA A 332 -11.14 -1.99 11.01
CA ALA A 332 -12.44 -1.63 11.55
C ALA A 332 -12.55 -2.04 13.02
N SER A 333 -13.35 -1.31 13.78
CA SER A 333 -13.63 -1.67 15.16
C SER A 333 -14.50 -2.92 15.27
N ASP A 334 -14.15 -3.80 16.20
CA ASP A 334 -14.92 -5.01 16.49
C ASP A 334 -16.21 -4.71 17.27
N SER A 335 -16.92 -5.74 17.75
CA SER A 335 -18.15 -5.58 18.54
C SER A 335 -17.93 -4.88 19.88
N SER A 336 -16.71 -4.89 20.40
CA SER A 336 -16.30 -4.19 21.62
C SER A 336 -15.76 -2.79 21.36
N GLY A 337 -15.73 -2.34 20.09
CA GLY A 337 -15.17 -1.05 19.70
C GLY A 337 -13.63 -1.05 19.63
N SER A 338 -12.98 -2.20 19.82
CA SER A 338 -11.53 -2.29 19.81
C SER A 338 -11.00 -2.33 18.39
N VAL A 339 -9.87 -1.65 18.16
CA VAL A 339 -9.06 -1.76 16.95
C VAL A 339 -7.64 -1.99 17.40
N SER A 340 -7.06 -3.11 16.99
CA SER A 340 -5.68 -3.48 17.32
C SER A 340 -4.84 -3.53 16.04
N PRO A 341 -4.15 -2.43 15.68
CA PRO A 341 -3.09 -2.42 14.66
C PRO A 341 -1.96 -3.40 15.02
N GLN A 342 -2.15 -4.69 14.74
CA GLN A 342 -1.12 -5.69 14.99
C GLN A 342 0.03 -5.54 14.00
N ASN A 343 1.26 -5.73 14.48
CA ASN A 343 2.48 -5.74 13.67
C ASN A 343 2.80 -4.43 12.93
N ILE A 344 2.27 -3.30 13.40
CA ILE A 344 2.62 -1.97 12.87
C ILE A 344 3.37 -1.22 13.98
N PRO A 345 4.67 -1.53 14.18
CA PRO A 345 5.52 -0.70 15.03
C PRO A 345 5.50 0.73 14.47
N LEU A 346 5.17 1.71 15.32
CA LEU A 346 5.13 3.11 14.95
C LEU A 346 6.42 3.80 15.43
N PRO A 347 7.34 4.15 14.51
CA PRO A 347 8.51 4.95 14.84
C PRO A 347 8.15 6.26 15.54
N ASP A 348 8.90 6.61 16.58
CA ASP A 348 8.85 7.90 17.29
C ASP A 348 9.61 9.01 16.57
N THR A 349 9.69 8.92 15.24
CA THR A 349 10.31 9.93 14.38
C THR A 349 9.28 10.73 13.58
N ALA A 350 7.99 10.41 13.73
CA ALA A 350 6.92 11.04 12.97
C ALA A 350 5.65 11.23 13.80
N THR A 351 4.82 12.18 13.35
CA THR A 351 3.45 12.35 13.84
C THR A 351 2.49 11.57 12.96
N TYR A 352 1.53 10.89 13.59
CA TYR A 352 0.54 10.08 12.91
C TYR A 352 -0.84 10.73 13.02
N THR A 353 -1.66 10.56 11.98
CA THR A 353 -3.05 11.00 11.97
C THR A 353 -3.97 9.81 11.81
N ILE A 354 -4.89 9.63 12.74
CA ILE A 354 -5.93 8.62 12.74
C ILE A 354 -7.19 9.27 12.20
N LYS A 355 -7.74 8.73 11.11
CA LYS A 355 -9.06 9.12 10.61
C LYS A 355 -10.02 7.97 10.81
N THR A 356 -11.18 8.24 11.39
CA THR A 356 -12.21 7.24 11.61
C THR A 356 -13.46 7.61 10.84
N PHE A 357 -13.94 6.68 10.03
CA PHE A 357 -15.15 6.79 9.23
C PHE A 357 -16.19 5.80 9.73
N TRP A 358 -17.44 6.20 9.70
CA TRP A 358 -18.57 5.30 9.99
C TRP A 358 -19.65 5.53 8.96
N GLN A 359 -20.06 4.46 8.27
CA GLN A 359 -20.97 4.53 7.12
C GLN A 359 -20.56 5.57 6.06
N GLY A 360 -19.25 5.68 5.79
CA GLY A 360 -18.69 6.61 4.79
C GLY A 360 -18.51 8.06 5.27
N SER A 361 -18.98 8.42 6.46
CA SER A 361 -18.81 9.78 7.01
C SER A 361 -17.62 9.85 7.96
N LEU A 362 -16.81 10.90 7.87
CA LEU A 362 -15.71 11.14 8.80
C LEU A 362 -16.28 11.54 10.16
N VAL A 363 -16.06 10.71 11.18
CA VAL A 363 -16.63 10.89 12.53
C VAL A 363 -15.58 11.19 13.60
N ASN A 364 -14.28 10.99 13.31
CA ASN A 364 -13.18 11.40 14.18
C ASN A 364 -11.89 11.61 13.36
N GLN A 365 -11.09 12.59 13.78
CA GLN A 365 -9.71 12.76 13.35
C GLN A 365 -8.84 13.09 14.56
N THR A 366 -7.83 12.26 14.84
CA THR A 366 -6.93 12.40 15.98
C THR A 366 -5.49 12.35 15.50
N SER A 367 -4.65 13.32 15.89
CA SER A 367 -3.21 13.27 15.62
C SER A 367 -2.45 12.97 16.89
N PHE A 368 -1.39 12.15 16.80
CA PHE A 368 -0.56 11.80 17.94
C PHE A 368 0.89 11.53 17.53
N PHE A 369 1.80 11.66 18.50
CA PHE A 369 3.21 11.34 18.37
C PHE A 369 3.53 10.23 19.38
N PRO A 370 3.98 9.04 18.96
CA PRO A 370 4.13 7.91 19.85
C PRO A 370 5.33 8.12 20.78
N ARG A 371 5.10 7.90 22.08
CA ARG A 371 6.14 7.98 23.13
C ARG A 371 6.30 6.68 23.91
N SER A 372 5.27 5.84 23.88
CA SER A 372 5.18 4.55 24.52
C SER A 372 4.11 3.74 23.79
N SER A 373 4.07 2.42 24.00
CA SER A 373 2.90 1.64 23.59
C SER A 373 1.70 2.04 24.44
N LEU A 374 0.55 2.33 23.83
CA LEU A 374 -0.63 2.84 24.54
C LEU A 374 -1.93 2.56 23.81
N THR A 375 -3.05 2.76 24.52
CA THR A 375 -4.40 2.70 23.96
C THR A 375 -4.98 4.11 23.83
N ILE A 376 -5.37 4.52 22.61
CA ILE A 376 -6.05 5.80 22.37
C ILE A 376 -7.56 5.58 22.27
N THR A 377 -8.34 6.29 23.07
CA THR A 377 -9.79 6.35 22.92
C THR A 377 -10.16 7.35 21.82
N LEU A 378 -10.84 6.86 20.79
CA LEU A 378 -11.39 7.66 19.70
C LEU A 378 -12.83 8.02 20.03
N HIS A 379 -13.08 9.28 20.34
CA HIS A 379 -14.42 9.81 20.56
C HIS A 379 -15.06 10.14 19.20
N LEU A 380 -15.97 9.28 18.76
CA LEU A 380 -16.62 9.39 17.46
C LEU A 380 -17.87 10.26 17.56
N SER A 381 -18.07 11.19 16.63
CA SER A 381 -19.27 12.06 16.52
C SER A 381 -20.54 11.28 16.11
N ILE A 382 -20.84 10.24 16.89
CA ILE A 382 -21.95 9.29 16.79
C ILE A 382 -22.62 9.28 18.15
N TYR A 383 -23.94 9.35 18.15
CA TYR A 383 -24.75 9.51 19.34
C TYR A 383 -25.80 8.40 19.42
N GLN A 384 -26.14 8.00 20.63
CA GLN A 384 -27.17 7.01 20.88
C GLN A 384 -28.54 7.69 21.01
N VAL A 385 -29.51 7.25 20.22
CA VAL A 385 -30.89 7.77 20.21
C VAL A 385 -31.86 6.62 20.47
N ASP A 386 -32.58 6.69 21.59
CA ASP A 386 -33.60 5.70 21.98
C ASP A 386 -34.98 6.12 21.49
N PHE A 387 -35.52 5.40 20.51
CA PHE A 387 -36.85 5.67 19.96
C PHE A 387 -37.99 5.02 20.76
N SER A 388 -37.69 4.09 21.67
CA SER A 388 -38.70 3.26 22.34
C SER A 388 -39.64 4.04 23.26
N LYS A 389 -39.25 5.25 23.67
CA LYS A 389 -39.99 6.09 24.64
C LYS A 389 -40.32 7.49 24.13
N VAL A 390 -40.10 7.74 22.84
CA VAL A 390 -40.23 9.08 22.27
C VAL A 390 -41.65 9.38 21.80
N PHE A 391 -42.39 8.35 21.37
CA PHE A 391 -43.71 8.50 20.78
C PHE A 391 -44.81 8.48 21.85
N GLN A 392 -45.73 9.44 21.75
CA GLN A 392 -46.88 9.59 22.64
C GLN A 392 -48.16 9.78 21.83
N ASP A 393 -49.31 9.48 22.42
CA ASP A 393 -50.64 9.71 21.82
C ASP A 393 -50.93 11.22 21.63
N GLY A 394 -52.10 11.53 21.06
CA GLY A 394 -52.54 12.91 20.86
C GLY A 394 -52.79 13.70 22.15
N ASN A 395 -52.84 13.01 23.30
CA ASN A 395 -53.07 13.57 24.63
C ASN A 395 -51.77 13.70 25.45
N GLY A 396 -50.63 13.26 24.90
CA GLY A 396 -49.33 13.27 25.58
C GLY A 396 -49.04 12.05 26.47
N ASN A 397 -49.89 11.02 26.41
CA ASN A 397 -49.66 9.77 27.13
C ASN A 397 -48.70 8.86 26.36
N PRO A 398 -47.82 8.09 27.04
CA PRO A 398 -47.00 7.08 26.40
C PRO A 398 -47.86 6.03 25.71
N LEU A 399 -47.43 5.58 24.53
CA LEU A 399 -48.08 4.47 23.84
C LEU A 399 -47.89 3.14 24.59
N PRO A 400 -48.87 2.22 24.53
CA PRO A 400 -48.78 0.91 25.18
C PRO A 400 -47.67 0.01 24.59
N TYR A 401 -47.31 0.23 23.32
CA TYR A 401 -46.21 -0.43 22.61
C TYR A 401 -45.63 0.54 21.56
N PRO A 402 -44.39 0.31 21.08
CA PRO A 402 -43.80 1.15 20.04
C PRO A 402 -44.57 1.06 18.71
N PRO A 403 -44.56 2.11 17.88
CA PRO A 403 -45.08 2.05 16.51
C PRO A 403 -44.43 0.92 15.68
N SER A 404 -45.16 0.41 14.70
CA SER A 404 -44.72 -0.72 13.88
C SER A 404 -43.52 -0.38 12.97
N SER A 405 -43.45 0.85 12.45
CA SER A 405 -42.30 1.36 11.70
C SER A 405 -42.28 2.88 11.66
N ILE A 406 -41.08 3.46 11.56
CA ILE A 406 -40.88 4.87 11.21
C ILE A 406 -40.05 5.00 9.94
N GLN A 407 -40.28 6.07 9.18
CA GLN A 407 -39.40 6.47 8.08
C GLN A 407 -38.47 7.57 8.56
N LEU A 408 -37.17 7.25 8.64
CA LEU A 408 -36.12 8.16 9.06
C LEU A 408 -35.35 8.63 7.83
N SER A 409 -35.39 9.93 7.56
CA SER A 409 -34.57 10.56 6.55
C SER A 409 -33.26 11.05 7.17
N TYR A 410 -32.16 10.68 6.52
CA TYR A 410 -30.79 11.01 6.89
C TYR A 410 -30.39 12.39 6.36
N PRO A 411 -29.35 13.02 6.95
CA PRO A 411 -28.84 14.32 6.50
C PRO A 411 -28.37 14.35 5.03
N ASN A 412 -28.01 13.19 4.48
CA ASN A 412 -27.59 13.04 3.07
C ASN A 412 -28.77 12.87 2.09
N GLY A 413 -30.02 12.94 2.57
CA GLY A 413 -31.23 12.83 1.76
C GLY A 413 -31.72 11.39 1.51
N THR A 414 -31.02 10.36 1.99
CA THR A 414 -31.55 8.99 1.95
C THR A 414 -32.59 8.78 3.05
N SER A 415 -33.45 7.77 2.91
CA SER A 415 -34.43 7.40 3.95
C SER A 415 -34.40 5.90 4.20
N THR A 416 -34.62 5.50 5.45
CA THR A 416 -34.78 4.09 5.83
C THR A 416 -36.05 3.88 6.64
N SER A 417 -36.62 2.68 6.52
CA SER A 417 -37.65 2.21 7.43
C SER A 417 -37.00 1.50 8.61
N LEU A 418 -37.36 1.86 9.84
CA LEU A 418 -36.85 1.22 11.04
C LEU A 418 -37.95 0.96 12.05
N VAL A 419 -37.75 -0.07 12.88
CA VAL A 419 -38.68 -0.44 13.96
C VAL A 419 -38.22 0.28 15.25
N PRO A 420 -39.02 1.20 15.84
CA PRO A 420 -38.59 2.05 16.94
C PRO A 420 -38.57 1.34 18.32
N THR A 421 -38.03 0.13 18.41
CA THR A 421 -38.05 -0.71 19.62
C THR A 421 -36.84 -0.53 20.55
N GLY A 422 -35.89 0.35 20.24
CA GLY A 422 -34.70 0.54 21.07
C GLY A 422 -33.79 1.71 20.67
N ALA A 423 -32.54 1.60 21.10
CA ALA A 423 -31.50 2.60 20.90
C ALA A 423 -30.68 2.36 19.65
N TYR A 424 -30.45 3.43 18.88
CA TYR A 424 -29.75 3.41 17.61
C TYR A 424 -28.57 4.37 17.64
N LEU A 425 -27.47 3.99 16.99
CA LEU A 425 -26.32 4.84 16.80
C LEU A 425 -26.50 5.67 15.52
N LEU A 426 -26.47 7.00 15.67
CA LEU A 426 -26.64 7.94 14.57
C LEU A 426 -25.51 8.98 14.58
N PRO A 427 -24.82 9.21 13.44
CA PRO A 427 -23.90 10.32 13.28
C PRO A 427 -24.60 11.66 13.52
N GLY A 428 -23.85 12.65 14.00
CA GLY A 428 -24.36 14.02 14.11
C GLY A 428 -24.87 14.56 12.77
N GLY A 429 -25.99 15.26 12.79
CA GLY A 429 -26.64 15.81 11.60
C GLY A 429 -28.14 15.98 11.79
N THR A 430 -28.81 16.62 10.83
CA THR A 430 -30.26 16.84 10.90
C THR A 430 -31.01 15.68 10.26
N TYR A 431 -31.76 14.95 11.07
CA TYR A 431 -32.63 13.85 10.64
C TYR A 431 -34.08 14.31 10.65
N SER A 432 -34.94 13.66 9.87
CA SER A 432 -36.38 13.87 9.95
C SER A 432 -37.16 12.56 10.00
N ILE A 433 -38.21 12.52 10.84
CA ILE A 433 -39.15 11.41 10.93
C ILE A 433 -40.39 11.83 10.14
N SER A 434 -40.55 11.30 8.92
CA SER A 434 -41.61 11.74 8.00
C SER A 434 -42.91 10.95 8.18
N THR A 435 -42.82 9.67 8.50
CA THR A 435 -43.99 8.82 8.76
C THR A 435 -43.77 7.96 9.99
N VAL A 436 -44.82 7.75 10.77
CA VAL A 436 -44.86 6.84 11.90
C VAL A 436 -46.09 5.96 11.72
N THR A 437 -45.91 4.65 11.60
CA THR A 437 -46.97 3.70 11.23
C THR A 437 -47.53 3.03 12.48
N TRP A 438 -48.83 3.23 12.72
CA TRP A 438 -49.60 2.68 13.83
C TRP A 438 -50.83 1.97 13.28
N MET A 439 -51.02 0.69 13.60
CA MET A 439 -52.11 -0.15 13.05
C MET A 439 -52.25 -0.05 11.52
N GLY A 440 -51.12 0.02 10.80
CA GLY A 440 -51.10 0.15 9.32
C GLY A 440 -51.34 1.57 8.78
N VAL A 441 -51.56 2.57 9.64
CA VAL A 441 -51.86 3.96 9.26
C VAL A 441 -50.73 4.90 9.66
N SER A 442 -50.41 5.88 8.81
CA SER A 442 -49.45 6.94 9.14
C SER A 442 -50.07 7.98 10.07
N VAL A 443 -49.57 8.05 11.30
CA VAL A 443 -50.08 8.92 12.40
C VAL A 443 -49.16 10.09 12.73
N ALA A 444 -48.10 10.31 11.94
CA ALA A 444 -47.23 11.48 12.10
C ALA A 444 -47.97 12.76 11.64
N PRO A 445 -48.03 13.84 12.46
CA PRO A 445 -48.71 15.08 12.08
C PRO A 445 -47.92 15.90 11.05
N SER A 446 -46.59 15.89 11.17
CA SER A 446 -45.65 16.53 10.26
C SER A 446 -44.26 15.90 10.42
N PRO A 447 -43.32 16.13 9.47
CA PRO A 447 -41.96 15.66 9.62
C PRO A 447 -41.31 16.28 10.88
N ASN A 448 -40.91 15.43 11.83
CA ASN A 448 -40.24 15.86 13.05
C ASN A 448 -38.72 15.83 12.83
N THR A 449 -38.06 16.98 12.91
CA THR A 449 -36.61 17.06 12.73
C THR A 449 -35.86 17.04 14.05
N PHE A 450 -34.73 16.34 14.12
CA PHE A 450 -33.87 16.33 15.30
C PHE A 450 -32.40 16.17 14.91
N ASN A 451 -31.50 16.51 15.83
CA ASN A 451 -30.08 16.21 15.71
C ASN A 451 -29.69 15.28 16.87
N PRO A 452 -29.15 14.07 16.60
CA PRO A 452 -28.73 13.12 17.62
C PRO A 452 -27.83 13.73 18.72
N MET A 453 -27.01 14.73 18.37
CA MET A 453 -26.16 15.46 19.32
C MET A 453 -26.96 16.14 20.44
N ASN A 454 -28.16 16.61 20.13
CA ASN A 454 -29.04 17.33 21.06
C ASN A 454 -30.11 16.42 21.68
N GLY A 455 -30.12 15.13 21.30
CA GLY A 455 -31.19 14.18 21.63
C GLY A 455 -32.45 14.36 20.77
N LEU A 456 -33.47 13.56 21.08
CA LEU A 456 -34.76 13.54 20.41
C LEU A 456 -35.88 13.90 21.39
N SER A 457 -36.57 15.00 21.11
CA SER A 457 -37.77 15.42 21.86
C SER A 457 -38.95 14.47 21.63
N ARG A 458 -39.88 14.42 22.58
CA ARG A 458 -41.11 13.61 22.44
C ARG A 458 -41.92 14.03 21.22
N VAL A 459 -42.49 13.04 20.52
CA VAL A 459 -43.28 13.21 19.30
C VAL A 459 -44.72 12.82 19.58
N SER A 460 -45.64 13.80 19.57
CA SER A 460 -47.08 13.55 19.68
C SER A 460 -47.63 13.04 18.36
N LEU A 461 -48.27 11.88 18.39
CA LEU A 461 -48.88 11.24 17.24
C LEU A 461 -50.38 11.48 17.20
N GLN A 462 -50.97 11.38 16.01
CA GLN A 462 -52.40 11.53 15.79
C GLN A 462 -53.12 10.21 16.10
N ILE A 463 -53.07 9.84 17.38
CA ILE A 463 -53.69 8.66 17.99
C ILE A 463 -54.64 9.16 19.08
N TYR A 464 -55.88 8.69 19.06
CA TYR A 464 -56.97 9.23 19.89
C TYR A 464 -57.89 8.13 20.41
N ASP A 465 -58.66 8.47 21.45
CA ASP A 465 -59.68 7.60 22.01
C ASP A 465 -61.06 7.92 21.41
N LEU A 466 -61.83 6.88 21.07
CA LEU A 466 -63.22 6.99 20.64
C LEU A 466 -64.14 6.35 21.69
N THR A 467 -65.03 7.15 22.26
CA THR A 467 -66.09 6.65 23.15
C THR A 467 -67.39 6.47 22.37
N VAL A 468 -67.91 5.25 22.30
CA VAL A 468 -69.21 4.94 21.70
C VAL A 468 -70.22 4.69 22.81
N LEU A 469 -71.29 5.49 22.84
CA LEU A 469 -72.41 5.32 23.75
C LEU A 469 -73.62 4.81 22.97
N VAL A 470 -74.08 3.59 23.28
CA VAL A 470 -75.27 2.99 22.67
C VAL A 470 -76.46 3.15 23.61
N VAL A 471 -77.54 3.78 23.13
CA VAL A 471 -78.77 4.01 23.89
C VAL A 471 -80.02 3.55 23.15
N GLY A 472 -81.06 3.17 23.90
CA GLY A 472 -82.39 2.93 23.37
C GLY A 472 -83.09 4.22 22.90
N GLN A 473 -84.28 4.09 22.31
CA GLN A 473 -85.09 5.25 21.90
C GLN A 473 -85.55 6.13 23.07
N ASP A 474 -85.62 5.57 24.28
CA ASP A 474 -85.91 6.26 25.53
C ASP A 474 -84.68 6.93 26.17
N GLY A 475 -83.49 6.78 25.55
CA GLY A 475 -82.23 7.33 26.03
C GLY A 475 -81.54 6.49 27.10
N THR A 476 -82.08 5.32 27.48
CA THR A 476 -81.45 4.40 28.43
C THR A 476 -80.29 3.64 27.78
N ALA A 477 -79.28 3.25 28.56
CA ALA A 477 -78.11 2.54 28.06
C ALA A 477 -78.45 1.13 27.56
N THR A 478 -77.94 0.74 26.39
CA THR A 478 -78.20 -0.57 25.79
C THR A 478 -77.03 -1.52 25.99
N ALA A 479 -77.24 -2.58 26.77
CA ALA A 479 -76.25 -3.62 27.06
C ALA A 479 -76.34 -4.82 26.09
N GLY A 480 -75.24 -5.54 25.89
CA GLY A 480 -75.22 -6.78 25.11
C GLY A 480 -75.21 -6.62 23.59
N VAL A 481 -75.03 -5.40 23.08
CA VAL A 481 -75.01 -5.10 21.65
C VAL A 481 -73.58 -5.03 21.14
N THR A 482 -73.31 -5.62 19.98
CA THR A 482 -71.97 -5.67 19.41
C THR A 482 -71.69 -4.39 18.62
N VAL A 483 -70.57 -3.74 18.93
CA VAL A 483 -70.04 -2.57 18.23
C VAL A 483 -68.73 -2.96 17.56
N SER A 484 -68.67 -2.82 16.25
CA SER A 484 -67.46 -2.99 15.45
C SER A 484 -67.05 -1.67 14.82
N LEU A 485 -65.75 -1.39 14.83
CA LEU A 485 -65.15 -0.26 14.15
C LEU A 485 -64.48 -0.73 12.87
N THR A 486 -64.85 -0.11 11.77
CA THR A 486 -64.27 -0.38 10.44
C THR A 486 -63.49 0.84 9.97
N LEU A 487 -62.25 0.64 9.56
CA LEU A 487 -61.37 1.66 8.98
C LEU A 487 -60.93 1.16 7.60
N ALA A 488 -61.06 2.00 6.57
CA ALA A 488 -60.69 1.65 5.19
C ALA A 488 -61.30 0.32 4.66
N GLY A 489 -62.48 -0.07 5.16
CA GLY A 489 -63.19 -1.29 4.75
C GLY A 489 -62.86 -2.55 5.54
N GLU A 490 -61.90 -2.50 6.47
CA GLU A 490 -61.55 -3.61 7.35
C GLU A 490 -62.02 -3.35 8.79
N THR A 491 -62.62 -4.35 9.43
CA THR A 491 -63.00 -4.28 10.84
C THR A 491 -61.74 -4.39 11.70
N ILE A 492 -61.37 -3.30 12.37
CA ILE A 492 -60.13 -3.22 13.16
C ILE A 492 -60.32 -3.67 14.62
N ILE A 493 -61.53 -3.52 15.17
CA ILE A 493 -61.86 -3.92 16.54
C ILE A 493 -63.37 -4.13 16.69
N GLN A 494 -63.78 -5.11 17.52
CA GLN A 494 -65.17 -5.45 17.80
C GLN A 494 -65.31 -5.80 19.27
N ASN A 495 -66.27 -5.19 19.97
CA ASN A 495 -66.57 -5.43 21.38
C ASN A 495 -68.09 -5.35 21.62
N THR A 496 -68.56 -5.84 22.76
CA THR A 496 -69.98 -5.80 23.15
C THR A 496 -70.21 -4.85 24.31
N THR A 497 -71.28 -4.05 24.27
CA THR A 497 -71.59 -3.07 25.31
C THR A 497 -71.91 -3.71 26.67
N GLY A 498 -71.40 -3.11 27.75
CA GLY A 498 -71.73 -3.48 29.12
C GLY A 498 -73.06 -2.88 29.61
N SER A 499 -73.39 -3.03 30.90
CA SER A 499 -74.63 -2.52 31.52
C SER A 499 -74.80 -0.99 31.44
N ASN A 500 -73.72 -0.25 31.21
CA ASN A 500 -73.72 1.20 31.04
C ASN A 500 -73.78 1.66 29.58
N GLY A 501 -73.83 0.75 28.61
CA GLY A 501 -73.94 1.07 27.17
C GLY A 501 -72.73 1.77 26.56
N ILE A 502 -71.63 1.89 27.30
CA ILE A 502 -70.42 2.64 26.89
C ILE A 502 -69.33 1.67 26.49
N LEU A 503 -68.69 1.94 25.35
CA LEU A 503 -67.43 1.34 24.92
C LEU A 503 -66.41 2.45 24.68
N VAL A 504 -65.22 2.29 25.25
CA VAL A 504 -64.08 3.18 24.99
C VAL A 504 -63.06 2.39 24.18
N PHE A 505 -62.86 2.81 22.94
CA PHE A 505 -61.82 2.28 22.07
C PHE A 505 -60.61 3.20 22.17
N ARG A 506 -59.51 2.66 22.70
CA ARG A 506 -58.29 3.43 22.97
C ARG A 506 -57.29 3.27 21.84
N ASP A 507 -56.38 4.23 21.75
CA ASP A 507 -55.19 4.17 20.88
C ASP A 507 -55.51 3.99 19.39
N LEU A 508 -56.62 4.58 18.91
CA LEU A 508 -57.02 4.47 17.52
C LEU A 508 -56.25 5.47 16.64
N PRO A 509 -55.72 5.07 15.47
CA PRO A 509 -55.11 6.04 14.55
C PRO A 509 -56.15 7.03 14.03
N LYS A 510 -55.71 8.24 13.64
CA LYS A 510 -56.58 9.18 12.93
C LYS A 510 -57.25 8.53 11.72
N GLY A 511 -58.49 8.92 11.44
CA GLY A 511 -59.18 8.47 10.25
C GLY A 511 -60.69 8.46 10.41
N GLN A 512 -61.36 8.20 9.28
CA GLN A 512 -62.80 8.08 9.24
C GLN A 512 -63.21 6.64 9.58
N TYR A 513 -63.86 6.48 10.73
CA TYR A 513 -64.37 5.20 11.21
C TYR A 513 -65.83 5.02 10.87
N VAL A 514 -66.18 3.85 10.37
CA VAL A 514 -67.56 3.38 10.31
C VAL A 514 -67.82 2.54 11.55
N ILE A 515 -68.67 3.06 12.44
CA ILE A 515 -69.16 2.37 13.63
C ILE A 515 -70.37 1.54 13.20
N VAL A 516 -70.28 0.22 13.35
CA VAL A 516 -71.35 -0.70 13.04
C VAL A 516 -71.83 -1.31 14.35
N VAL A 517 -73.05 -0.97 14.74
CA VAL A 517 -73.73 -1.47 15.94
C VAL A 517 -74.73 -2.53 15.48
N SER A 518 -74.58 -3.76 15.95
CA SER A 518 -75.38 -4.91 15.50
C SER A 518 -75.82 -5.80 16.66
N ASP A 519 -77.02 -6.34 16.55
CA ASP A 519 -77.51 -7.48 17.32
C ASP A 519 -77.89 -8.65 16.38
N GLN A 520 -78.56 -9.69 16.89
CA GLN A 520 -78.95 -10.87 16.10
C GLN A 520 -79.96 -10.57 14.96
N SER A 521 -80.53 -9.37 14.90
CA SER A 521 -81.67 -9.01 14.04
C SER A 521 -81.55 -7.66 13.30
N GLN A 522 -80.70 -6.75 13.78
CA GLN A 522 -80.57 -5.38 13.27
C GLN A 522 -79.10 -4.93 13.21
N THR A 523 -78.78 -4.07 12.24
CA THR A 523 -77.49 -3.37 12.15
C THR A 523 -77.71 -1.88 11.85
N VAL A 524 -77.05 -1.02 12.63
CA VAL A 524 -77.02 0.43 12.45
C VAL A 524 -75.59 0.85 12.15
N ARG A 525 -75.41 1.74 11.17
CA ARG A 525 -74.10 2.29 10.81
C ARG A 525 -74.05 3.78 11.12
N SER A 526 -72.97 4.22 11.74
CA SER A 526 -72.63 5.63 11.96
C SER A 526 -71.20 5.87 11.49
N THR A 527 -70.86 7.10 11.16
CA THR A 527 -69.50 7.48 10.75
C THR A 527 -68.97 8.56 11.69
N VAL A 528 -67.72 8.44 12.09
CA VAL A 528 -67.01 9.45 12.88
C VAL A 528 -65.64 9.71 12.27
N ASP A 529 -65.30 10.97 12.08
CA ASP A 529 -63.94 11.37 11.72
C ASP A 529 -63.14 11.61 13.00
N LEU A 530 -62.14 10.76 13.23
CA LEU A 530 -61.35 10.79 14.45
C LEU A 530 -60.07 11.61 14.22
N SER A 531 -60.19 12.93 14.44
CA SER A 531 -59.05 13.86 14.42
C SER A 531 -58.61 14.33 15.81
N GLN A 532 -59.37 13.96 16.84
CA GLN A 532 -59.14 14.20 18.27
C GLN A 532 -59.96 13.17 19.07
N ASN A 533 -59.78 13.11 20.40
CA ASN A 533 -60.65 12.29 21.23
C ASN A 533 -62.12 12.66 20.97
N ALA A 534 -62.95 11.68 20.66
CA ALA A 534 -64.32 11.90 20.25
C ALA A 534 -65.28 10.97 20.97
N SER A 535 -66.53 11.41 21.06
CA SER A 535 -67.63 10.60 21.58
C SER A 535 -68.75 10.54 20.55
N SER A 536 -69.24 9.34 20.25
CA SER A 536 -70.35 9.13 19.33
C SER A 536 -71.50 8.43 20.05
N LYS A 537 -72.68 9.05 20.05
CA LYS A 537 -73.90 8.49 20.63
C LYS A 537 -74.73 7.85 19.53
N ILE A 538 -75.04 6.57 19.68
CA ILE A 538 -75.81 5.79 18.69
C ILE A 538 -77.10 5.32 19.32
N GLN A 539 -78.23 5.68 18.71
CA GLN A 539 -79.53 5.14 19.09
C GLN A 539 -79.73 3.77 18.44
N PHE A 540 -79.99 2.74 19.25
CA PHE A 540 -80.16 1.37 18.83
C PHE A 540 -81.28 0.71 19.65
N SER A 541 -82.28 0.15 18.98
CA SER A 541 -83.41 -0.52 19.62
C SER A 541 -83.32 -2.02 19.37
N PRO A 542 -82.78 -2.81 20.31
CA PRO A 542 -82.76 -4.26 20.14
C PRO A 542 -84.19 -4.80 20.09
N ALA A 543 -84.46 -5.72 19.18
CA ALA A 543 -85.77 -6.39 19.11
C ALA A 543 -86.00 -7.23 20.38
N PRO A 544 -87.26 -7.38 20.87
CA PRO A 544 -87.55 -8.25 22.00
C PRO A 544 -87.08 -9.69 21.71
N SER A 545 -86.40 -10.29 22.67
CA SER A 545 -85.77 -11.61 22.51
C SER A 545 -86.81 -12.72 22.31
N SER A 546 -86.88 -13.24 21.08
CA SER A 546 -87.54 -14.51 20.78
C SER A 546 -86.49 -15.58 20.49
N TRP A 547 -86.59 -16.72 21.20
CA TRP A 547 -85.78 -17.90 20.97
C TRP A 547 -86.03 -18.47 19.57
N VAL A 548 -85.08 -18.30 18.64
CA VAL A 548 -84.99 -19.15 17.44
C VAL A 548 -83.52 -19.38 17.10
N THR A 549 -83.09 -20.63 17.23
CA THR A 549 -81.90 -21.18 16.59
C THR A 549 -82.15 -21.31 15.08
N GLN A 550 -81.26 -20.77 14.23
CA GLN A 550 -80.65 -21.52 13.10
C GLN A 550 -79.68 -20.64 12.28
N SER A 551 -78.45 -21.17 12.17
CA SER A 551 -77.53 -21.20 11.02
C SER A 551 -77.53 -20.08 9.98
N LEU A 552 -76.33 -19.51 9.75
CA LEU A 552 -75.85 -19.11 8.43
C LEU A 552 -74.31 -19.18 8.38
N ASP A 553 -73.78 -20.41 8.28
CA ASP A 553 -72.53 -20.64 7.56
C ASP A 553 -72.86 -20.65 6.07
N TRP A 554 -72.15 -19.83 5.28
CA TRP A 554 -71.80 -19.95 3.86
C TRP A 554 -71.72 -18.59 3.12
N ILE A 555 -70.60 -17.88 3.28
CA ILE A 555 -70.01 -17.02 2.22
C ILE A 555 -68.50 -17.33 2.09
N LEU A 556 -68.15 -18.61 1.98
CA LEU A 556 -66.77 -19.06 1.70
C LEU A 556 -66.73 -20.28 0.78
N LEU A 557 -67.51 -20.29 -0.32
CA LEU A 557 -67.37 -21.33 -1.35
C LEU A 557 -67.81 -20.86 -2.74
N GLY A 558 -67.14 -19.81 -3.24
CA GLY A 558 -67.38 -19.24 -4.57
C GLY A 558 -66.13 -19.00 -5.41
N ALA A 559 -64.98 -19.60 -5.06
CA ALA A 559 -63.71 -19.37 -5.77
C ALA A 559 -62.83 -20.62 -5.99
N ALA A 560 -63.40 -21.83 -5.93
CA ALA A 560 -62.61 -23.07 -5.96
C ALA A 560 -62.94 -24.06 -7.09
N VAL A 561 -63.50 -23.62 -8.23
CA VAL A 561 -63.73 -24.50 -9.41
C VAL A 561 -63.32 -23.86 -10.76
N GLY A 562 -62.72 -22.67 -10.76
CA GLY A 562 -62.21 -22.00 -11.99
C GLY A 562 -60.69 -22.08 -12.20
N GLY A 563 -59.95 -22.78 -11.33
CA GLY A 563 -58.48 -22.61 -11.21
C GLY A 563 -57.60 -23.54 -12.05
N LEU A 564 -58.12 -24.66 -12.58
CA LEU A 564 -57.27 -25.72 -13.13
C LEU A 564 -57.05 -25.69 -14.64
N LEU A 565 -57.77 -24.86 -15.39
CA LEU A 565 -57.48 -24.59 -16.82
C LEU A 565 -56.77 -23.24 -17.05
N GLY A 566 -56.79 -22.34 -16.06
CA GLY A 566 -56.07 -21.06 -16.11
C GLY A 566 -54.64 -21.12 -15.56
N TYR A 567 -54.28 -22.14 -14.77
CA TYR A 567 -52.96 -22.23 -14.14
C TYR A 567 -51.83 -22.32 -15.17
N GLY A 568 -52.02 -23.04 -16.28
CA GLY A 568 -51.02 -23.17 -17.35
C GLY A 568 -50.74 -21.86 -18.11
N GLU A 569 -51.76 -21.01 -18.30
CA GLU A 569 -51.66 -19.71 -18.99
C GLU A 569 -51.22 -18.59 -18.02
N PHE A 570 -51.69 -18.62 -16.76
CA PHE A 570 -51.34 -17.68 -15.69
C PHE A 570 -49.91 -17.88 -15.17
N TYR A 571 -49.45 -19.13 -15.03
CA TYR A 571 -48.06 -19.44 -14.68
C TYR A 571 -47.07 -18.97 -15.75
N ARG A 572 -47.48 -19.02 -17.04
CA ARG A 572 -46.68 -18.51 -18.17
C ARG A 572 -46.64 -16.98 -18.22
N ARG A 573 -47.70 -16.29 -17.75
CA ARG A 573 -47.76 -14.82 -17.62
C ARG A 573 -46.99 -14.26 -16.40
N LYS A 574 -46.90 -15.01 -15.29
CA LYS A 574 -46.15 -14.60 -14.07
C LYS A 574 -44.65 -14.94 -14.12
N HIS A 575 -44.23 -15.86 -15.01
CA HIS A 575 -42.82 -16.23 -15.23
C HIS A 575 -42.41 -16.11 -16.72
N PRO A 576 -42.35 -14.87 -17.27
CA PRO A 576 -42.04 -14.62 -18.68
C PRO A 576 -40.61 -14.99 -19.09
N TYR A 577 -39.74 -15.29 -18.12
CA TYR A 577 -38.35 -15.67 -18.33
C TYR A 577 -38.11 -17.16 -18.05
N LYS A 578 -37.23 -17.78 -18.83
CA LYS A 578 -36.57 -19.06 -18.56
C LYS A 578 -35.24 -18.74 -17.88
N GLU A 579 -34.95 -19.46 -16.81
CA GLU A 579 -33.64 -19.35 -16.14
C GLU A 579 -32.62 -20.20 -16.88
N GLU A 580 -31.51 -19.61 -17.28
CA GLU A 580 -30.37 -20.30 -17.87
C GLU A 580 -29.14 -20.11 -16.96
N PRO A 581 -28.24 -21.11 -16.85
CA PRO A 581 -27.06 -21.01 -16.01
C PRO A 581 -25.96 -20.14 -16.66
N LEU A 582 -24.83 -19.93 -15.97
CA LEU A 582 -23.71 -19.10 -16.46
C LEU A 582 -23.23 -19.48 -17.88
N GLU A 583 -23.36 -20.75 -18.29
CA GLU A 583 -23.04 -21.24 -19.65
C GLU A 583 -23.80 -20.49 -20.76
N TYR A 584 -24.94 -19.88 -20.44
CA TYR A 584 -25.64 -19.01 -21.39
C TYR A 584 -24.78 -17.84 -21.88
N LEU A 585 -23.76 -17.43 -21.12
CA LEU A 585 -22.75 -16.45 -21.54
C LEU A 585 -22.03 -16.88 -22.83
N ASN A 586 -21.88 -18.19 -23.09
CA ASN A 586 -21.30 -18.70 -24.33
C ASN A 586 -22.17 -18.36 -25.56
N SER A 587 -23.50 -18.24 -25.38
CA SER A 587 -24.39 -17.79 -26.46
C SER A 587 -24.20 -16.31 -26.78
N LEU A 588 -23.92 -15.48 -25.77
CA LEU A 588 -23.67 -14.05 -25.94
C LEU A 588 -22.28 -13.77 -26.52
N THR A 589 -21.30 -14.61 -26.18
CA THR A 589 -19.91 -14.51 -26.65
C THR A 589 -19.64 -15.29 -27.94
N SER A 590 -20.67 -15.94 -28.52
CA SER A 590 -20.54 -16.78 -29.73
C SER A 590 -19.52 -17.92 -29.61
N GLY A 591 -19.49 -18.60 -28.47
CA GLY A 591 -18.62 -19.76 -28.23
C GLY A 591 -17.63 -19.63 -27.06
N GLY A 592 -17.76 -18.58 -26.23
CA GLY A 592 -16.91 -18.35 -25.07
C GLY A 592 -15.63 -17.54 -25.38
N PHE A 593 -14.68 -17.60 -24.46
CA PHE A 593 -13.38 -16.91 -24.56
C PHE A 593 -12.29 -17.83 -25.12
N HIS A 594 -11.39 -17.26 -25.91
CA HIS A 594 -10.24 -17.95 -26.50
C HIS A 594 -9.06 -18.02 -25.52
N ASP A 595 -8.12 -18.88 -25.87
CA ASP A 595 -6.84 -19.01 -25.17
C ASP A 595 -6.04 -17.71 -25.25
N GLY A 596 -5.64 -17.18 -24.09
CA GLY A 596 -4.92 -15.93 -23.92
C GLY A 596 -5.79 -14.68 -23.85
N ASP A 597 -7.12 -14.81 -23.96
CA ASP A 597 -8.02 -13.66 -23.84
C ASP A 597 -7.90 -13.03 -22.44
N VAL A 598 -7.78 -11.70 -22.42
CA VAL A 598 -8.05 -10.91 -21.22
C VAL A 598 -9.48 -10.43 -21.23
N VAL A 599 -10.24 -10.80 -20.19
CA VAL A 599 -11.65 -10.48 -20.02
C VAL A 599 -11.81 -9.55 -18.82
N LEU A 600 -12.27 -8.32 -19.08
CA LEU A 600 -12.63 -7.36 -18.05
C LEU A 600 -14.11 -7.53 -17.67
N ILE A 601 -14.39 -7.74 -16.39
CA ILE A 601 -15.74 -7.78 -15.81
C ILE A 601 -15.93 -6.48 -15.03
N GLU A 602 -16.61 -5.51 -15.63
CA GLU A 602 -16.86 -4.19 -15.08
C GLU A 602 -18.29 -4.13 -14.52
N GLY A 603 -18.54 -3.42 -13.43
CA GLY A 603 -19.93 -3.22 -12.98
C GLY A 603 -20.09 -2.54 -11.62
N ASP A 604 -21.33 -2.23 -11.27
CA ASP A 604 -21.65 -1.53 -10.01
C ASP A 604 -21.33 -2.40 -8.78
N THR A 605 -21.13 -1.76 -7.63
CA THR A 605 -20.99 -2.46 -6.35
C THR A 605 -22.23 -3.32 -6.09
N GLY A 606 -22.04 -4.60 -5.76
CA GLY A 606 -23.14 -5.54 -5.53
C GLY A 606 -23.77 -6.16 -6.79
N ALA A 607 -23.28 -5.84 -7.99
CA ALA A 607 -23.83 -6.38 -9.24
C ALA A 607 -23.50 -7.87 -9.52
N GLY A 608 -22.77 -8.55 -8.64
CA GLY A 608 -22.46 -9.99 -8.77
C GLY A 608 -21.13 -10.33 -9.46
N LYS A 609 -20.20 -9.38 -9.58
CA LYS A 609 -18.86 -9.60 -10.18
C LYS A 609 -18.06 -10.73 -9.50
N THR A 610 -17.96 -10.69 -8.18
CA THR A 610 -17.27 -11.70 -7.38
C THR A 610 -17.91 -13.07 -7.56
N THR A 611 -19.24 -13.16 -7.51
CA THR A 611 -19.96 -14.41 -7.78
C THR A 611 -19.69 -14.97 -9.17
N ILE A 612 -19.58 -14.13 -10.21
CA ILE A 612 -19.15 -14.58 -11.55
C ILE A 612 -17.73 -15.14 -11.51
N CYS A 613 -16.78 -14.47 -10.82
CA CYS A 613 -15.40 -14.92 -10.72
C CYS A 613 -15.28 -16.26 -9.99
N GLU A 614 -15.96 -16.41 -8.86
CA GLU A 614 -16.03 -17.66 -8.09
C GLU A 614 -16.65 -18.81 -8.89
N GLU A 615 -17.75 -18.56 -9.61
CA GLU A 615 -18.39 -19.57 -10.45
C GLU A 615 -17.49 -19.98 -11.63
N LEU A 616 -16.82 -19.02 -12.27
CA LEU A 616 -15.83 -19.28 -13.33
C LEU A 616 -14.64 -20.09 -12.82
N ALA A 617 -14.14 -19.77 -11.63
CA ALA A 617 -13.07 -20.51 -10.98
C ALA A 617 -13.47 -21.96 -10.75
N TYR A 618 -14.61 -22.19 -10.10
CA TYR A 618 -15.08 -23.53 -9.78
C TYR A 618 -15.38 -24.36 -11.03
N LYS A 619 -16.04 -23.80 -12.06
CA LYS A 619 -16.29 -24.52 -13.32
C LYS A 619 -15.01 -24.84 -14.09
N SER A 620 -13.98 -24.00 -13.97
CA SER A 620 -12.67 -24.26 -14.56
C SER A 620 -11.98 -25.44 -13.88
N LEU A 621 -12.02 -25.49 -12.54
CA LEU A 621 -11.52 -26.61 -11.75
C LEU A 621 -12.25 -27.92 -12.08
N GLN A 622 -13.58 -27.89 -12.20
CA GLN A 622 -14.39 -29.05 -12.61
C GLN A 622 -14.02 -29.55 -14.02
N SER A 623 -13.58 -28.64 -14.90
CA SER A 623 -13.11 -28.96 -16.24
C SER A 623 -11.65 -29.42 -16.29
N GLY A 624 -10.99 -29.57 -15.14
CA GLY A 624 -9.59 -30.00 -15.02
C GLY A 624 -8.56 -28.89 -15.28
N ASN A 625 -8.98 -27.63 -15.45
CA ASN A 625 -8.07 -26.52 -15.67
C ASN A 625 -7.63 -25.93 -14.31
N PRO A 626 -6.33 -25.77 -14.06
CA PRO A 626 -5.85 -25.18 -12.82
C PRO A 626 -6.22 -23.69 -12.74
N VAL A 627 -6.46 -23.20 -11.52
CA VAL A 627 -6.93 -21.83 -11.28
C VAL A 627 -6.03 -21.11 -10.30
N ALA A 628 -5.57 -19.92 -10.67
CA ALA A 628 -4.99 -18.94 -9.76
C ALA A 628 -6.01 -17.83 -9.51
N TYR A 629 -6.51 -17.73 -8.28
CA TYR A 629 -7.50 -16.73 -7.88
C TYR A 629 -6.84 -15.75 -6.92
N LEU A 630 -6.68 -14.51 -7.38
CA LEU A 630 -6.19 -13.40 -6.58
C LEU A 630 -7.41 -12.64 -6.07
N THR A 631 -7.66 -12.73 -4.76
CA THR A 631 -8.77 -12.05 -4.10
C THR A 631 -8.27 -10.86 -3.30
N TYR A 632 -8.94 -9.72 -3.39
CA TYR A 632 -8.69 -8.55 -2.54
C TYR A 632 -9.54 -8.57 -1.26
N ASP A 633 -10.38 -9.59 -1.08
CA ASP A 633 -10.99 -9.95 0.19
C ASP A 633 -10.14 -11.02 0.90
N LYS A 634 -10.57 -11.48 2.08
CA LYS A 634 -9.88 -12.54 2.80
C LYS A 634 -10.00 -13.88 2.09
N PRO A 635 -8.90 -14.64 1.87
CA PRO A 635 -8.98 -16.00 1.32
C PRO A 635 -9.97 -16.88 2.07
N GLU A 636 -9.99 -16.83 3.40
CA GLU A 636 -10.96 -17.57 4.21
C GLU A 636 -12.41 -17.14 3.98
N SER A 637 -12.67 -15.84 3.81
CA SER A 637 -14.02 -15.34 3.49
C SER A 637 -14.45 -15.78 2.09
N THR A 638 -13.52 -15.77 1.12
CA THR A 638 -13.74 -16.28 -0.23
C THR A 638 -14.04 -17.80 -0.19
N ARG A 639 -13.27 -18.59 0.56
CA ARG A 639 -13.54 -20.03 0.76
C ARG A 639 -14.91 -20.28 1.36
N GLN A 640 -15.30 -19.52 2.38
CA GLN A 640 -16.62 -19.65 3.01
C GLN A 640 -17.74 -19.28 2.04
N GLN A 641 -17.58 -18.24 1.24
CA GLN A 641 -18.54 -17.81 0.23
C GLN A 641 -18.70 -18.87 -0.87
N MET A 642 -17.59 -19.34 -1.46
CA MET A 642 -17.60 -20.43 -2.44
C MET A 642 -18.28 -21.68 -1.87
N LYS A 643 -17.96 -22.06 -0.63
CA LYS A 643 -18.58 -23.20 0.05
C LYS A 643 -20.09 -23.01 0.28
N ALA A 644 -20.55 -21.79 0.55
CA ALA A 644 -21.98 -21.47 0.68
C ALA A 644 -22.76 -21.68 -0.63
N PHE A 645 -22.10 -21.52 -1.79
CA PHE A 645 -22.64 -21.87 -3.11
C PHE A 645 -22.42 -23.34 -3.50
N HIS A 646 -21.95 -24.18 -2.57
CA HIS A 646 -21.55 -25.58 -2.80
C HIS A 646 -20.35 -25.76 -3.75
N TRP A 647 -19.50 -24.74 -3.87
CA TRP A 647 -18.25 -24.77 -4.63
C TRP A 647 -17.07 -25.08 -3.72
N ASP A 648 -16.99 -26.31 -3.20
CA ASP A 648 -15.89 -26.72 -2.32
C ASP A 648 -14.57 -26.85 -3.10
N THR A 649 -13.57 -26.03 -2.74
CA THR A 649 -12.26 -25.98 -3.40
C THR A 649 -11.18 -26.77 -2.67
N PHE A 650 -11.47 -27.34 -1.51
CA PHE A 650 -10.47 -27.91 -0.60
C PHE A 650 -9.61 -29.01 -1.24
N GLU A 651 -10.21 -29.91 -2.02
CA GLU A 651 -9.47 -30.96 -2.71
C GLU A 651 -8.56 -30.41 -3.82
N TYR A 652 -9.01 -29.37 -4.53
CA TYR A 652 -8.25 -28.75 -5.60
C TYR A 652 -7.03 -27.99 -5.06
N GLU A 653 -7.14 -27.38 -3.88
CA GLU A 653 -6.01 -26.75 -3.18
C GLU A 653 -4.96 -27.81 -2.77
N GLN A 654 -5.39 -28.96 -2.23
CA GLN A 654 -4.47 -30.05 -1.88
C GLN A 654 -3.73 -30.62 -3.08
N LYS A 655 -4.41 -30.70 -4.23
CA LYS A 655 -3.85 -31.20 -5.49
C LYS A 655 -3.02 -30.14 -6.23
N GLN A 656 -2.82 -28.95 -5.65
CA GLN A 656 -2.16 -27.79 -6.29
C GLN A 656 -2.79 -27.41 -7.64
N GLN A 657 -4.10 -27.62 -7.78
CA GLN A 657 -4.90 -27.22 -8.93
C GLN A 657 -5.62 -25.89 -8.68
N PHE A 658 -5.83 -25.49 -7.42
CA PHE A 658 -6.35 -24.19 -7.05
C PHE A 658 -5.36 -23.46 -6.14
N GLN A 659 -4.98 -22.25 -6.55
CA GLN A 659 -4.15 -21.34 -5.76
C GLN A 659 -4.98 -20.10 -5.44
N LEU A 660 -5.48 -20.01 -4.21
CA LEU A 660 -6.17 -18.83 -3.71
C LEU A 660 -5.17 -17.92 -2.99
N ILE A 661 -5.10 -16.67 -3.42
CA ILE A 661 -4.07 -15.71 -3.01
C ILE A 661 -4.75 -14.46 -2.49
N GLY A 662 -4.54 -14.17 -1.21
CA GLY A 662 -4.99 -12.93 -0.59
C GLY A 662 -4.11 -11.76 -1.01
N CYS A 663 -4.70 -10.75 -1.62
CA CYS A 663 -4.07 -9.46 -1.91
C CYS A 663 -4.39 -8.43 -0.81
N GLU A 664 -4.61 -8.92 0.41
CA GLU A 664 -5.01 -8.13 1.58
C GLU A 664 -3.95 -7.10 2.01
N LEU A 665 -4.43 -6.07 2.73
CA LEU A 665 -3.63 -5.00 3.34
C LEU A 665 -2.79 -5.43 4.57
N THR A 666 -2.87 -6.69 5.01
CA THR A 666 -2.30 -7.16 6.28
C THR A 666 -1.61 -8.51 6.15
N LYS A 667 -0.37 -8.61 6.66
CA LYS A 667 0.32 -9.89 6.91
C LYS A 667 -0.46 -10.69 7.95
N THR A 668 -1.25 -11.67 7.50
CA THR A 668 -1.72 -12.75 8.37
C THR A 668 -0.65 -13.83 8.37
N LEU A 669 0.19 -13.87 9.42
CA LEU A 669 0.98 -15.06 9.75
C LEU A 669 0.02 -16.07 10.39
N GLY A 670 -0.70 -16.81 9.56
CA GLY A 670 -1.49 -17.98 9.93
C GLY A 670 -1.10 -19.14 9.03
N GLU A 671 -1.26 -20.37 9.52
CA GLU A 671 -1.02 -21.61 8.76
C GLU A 671 -1.93 -21.67 7.52
N GLU A 672 -1.52 -21.06 6.41
CA GLU A 672 -2.34 -21.02 5.20
C GLU A 672 -1.83 -21.98 4.14
N ARG A 673 -2.74 -22.84 3.65
CA ARG A 673 -2.55 -23.58 2.40
C ARG A 673 -2.65 -22.56 1.25
N GLY A 674 -1.52 -22.11 0.71
CA GLY A 674 -1.44 -21.13 -0.38
C GLY A 674 -0.10 -20.36 -0.42
N LEU A 675 0.04 -19.42 -1.36
CA LEU A 675 1.28 -18.66 -1.64
C LEU A 675 1.55 -17.45 -0.71
N GLY A 676 0.65 -17.13 0.22
CA GLY A 676 0.78 -16.00 1.14
C GLY A 676 0.23 -14.66 0.61
N VAL A 677 0.33 -13.61 1.45
CA VAL A 677 -0.22 -12.26 1.22
C VAL A 677 0.82 -11.33 0.58
N LEU A 678 0.41 -10.55 -0.43
CA LEU A 678 1.24 -9.56 -1.15
C LEU A 678 1.62 -8.33 -0.29
N GLU A 679 2.92 -8.09 -0.04
CA GLU A 679 3.42 -6.99 0.83
C GLU A 679 3.31 -5.57 0.24
N ASN A 680 3.13 -5.40 -1.08
CA ASN A 680 3.09 -4.09 -1.74
C ASN A 680 2.12 -4.07 -2.95
N PHE A 681 0.82 -4.13 -2.66
CA PHE A 681 -0.27 -4.50 -3.58
C PHE A 681 -0.72 -3.43 -4.59
N TYR A 682 -0.08 -2.25 -4.64
CA TYR A 682 -0.20 -1.27 -5.74
C TYR A 682 0.97 -1.36 -6.74
N ASP A 683 1.98 -2.17 -6.45
CA ASP A 683 3.09 -2.41 -7.34
C ASP A 683 2.70 -3.47 -8.36
N THR A 684 2.52 -3.06 -9.62
CA THR A 684 2.23 -3.94 -10.74
C THR A 684 3.32 -5.01 -10.92
N THR A 685 4.55 -4.74 -10.47
CA THR A 685 5.66 -5.71 -10.46
C THR A 685 5.44 -6.82 -9.43
N ALA A 686 4.98 -6.46 -8.24
CA ALA A 686 4.69 -7.43 -7.19
C ALA A 686 3.50 -8.32 -7.60
N LEU A 687 2.47 -7.72 -8.21
CA LEU A 687 1.34 -8.46 -8.76
C LEU A 687 1.77 -9.41 -9.90
N ASP A 688 2.61 -8.94 -10.83
CA ASP A 688 3.16 -9.77 -11.91
C ASP A 688 3.98 -10.95 -11.37
N LEU A 689 4.80 -10.71 -10.33
CA LEU A 689 5.60 -11.74 -9.67
C LEU A 689 4.71 -12.77 -8.96
N THR A 690 3.66 -12.34 -8.29
CA THR A 690 2.72 -13.24 -7.60
C THR A 690 1.93 -14.08 -8.59
N ILE A 691 1.41 -13.48 -9.67
CA ILE A 691 0.76 -14.23 -10.75
C ILE A 691 1.75 -15.24 -11.34
N SER A 692 2.99 -14.84 -11.59
CA SER A 692 4.03 -15.73 -12.13
C SER A 692 4.38 -16.88 -11.19
N THR A 693 4.43 -16.61 -9.88
CA THR A 693 4.70 -17.62 -8.86
C THR A 693 3.53 -18.59 -8.73
N ALA A 694 2.29 -18.09 -8.76
CA ALA A 694 1.08 -18.91 -8.76
C ALA A 694 1.04 -19.84 -9.96
N LEU A 695 1.28 -19.28 -11.16
CA LEU A 695 1.32 -20.04 -12.40
C LEU A 695 2.43 -21.10 -12.40
N PHE A 696 3.59 -20.81 -11.80
CA PHE A 696 4.68 -21.78 -11.67
C PHE A 696 4.32 -22.97 -10.75
N GLN A 697 3.55 -22.72 -9.70
CA GLN A 697 3.13 -23.76 -8.75
C GLN A 697 1.93 -24.60 -9.24
N LEU A 698 1.18 -24.11 -10.23
CA LEU A 698 0.09 -24.87 -10.85
C LEU A 698 0.70 -25.90 -11.82
N SER A 699 0.44 -27.18 -11.57
CA SER A 699 1.12 -28.31 -12.20
C SER A 699 0.68 -28.66 -13.64
N ASN A 700 -0.11 -27.83 -14.33
CA ASN A 700 -0.85 -28.23 -15.54
C ASN A 700 -0.93 -27.16 -16.66
N GLU A 701 -1.27 -27.63 -17.87
CA GLU A 701 -1.62 -26.81 -19.04
C GLU A 701 -3.00 -26.10 -18.85
N LYS A 702 -3.20 -24.97 -19.54
CA LYS A 702 -4.46 -24.16 -19.57
C LYS A 702 -4.90 -23.50 -18.25
N PRO A 703 -4.04 -22.72 -17.58
CA PRO A 703 -4.41 -22.04 -16.35
C PRO A 703 -5.47 -20.96 -16.55
N VAL A 704 -6.38 -20.82 -15.59
CA VAL A 704 -7.29 -19.68 -15.50
C VAL A 704 -6.82 -18.77 -14.37
N VAL A 705 -6.50 -17.52 -14.71
CA VAL A 705 -6.13 -16.50 -13.72
C VAL A 705 -7.32 -15.58 -13.52
N LEU A 706 -7.72 -15.35 -12.26
CA LEU A 706 -8.74 -14.39 -11.89
C LEU A 706 -8.17 -13.37 -10.90
N VAL A 707 -8.46 -12.10 -11.12
CA VAL A 707 -8.12 -11.00 -10.20
C VAL A 707 -9.43 -10.32 -9.80
N ASP A 708 -9.83 -10.47 -8.54
CA ASP A 708 -11.10 -9.96 -8.00
C ASP A 708 -10.91 -9.23 -6.66
N SER A 709 -11.02 -7.90 -6.55
CA SER A 709 -11.23 -6.92 -7.63
C SER A 709 -9.99 -6.06 -7.83
N ALA A 710 -9.63 -5.82 -9.09
CA ALA A 710 -8.56 -4.90 -9.49
C ALA A 710 -8.93 -3.41 -9.31
N TYR A 711 -10.06 -3.10 -8.64
CA TYR A 711 -10.49 -1.72 -8.38
C TYR A 711 -9.38 -0.87 -7.75
N GLN A 712 -8.66 -1.43 -6.78
CA GLN A 712 -7.55 -0.75 -6.10
C GLN A 712 -6.37 -0.44 -7.03
N LEU A 713 -6.11 -1.30 -8.01
CA LEU A 713 -5.06 -1.11 -9.01
C LEU A 713 -5.45 0.00 -9.99
N VAL A 714 -6.70 0.02 -10.43
CA VAL A 714 -7.21 1.02 -11.37
C VAL A 714 -7.24 2.42 -10.76
N GLU A 715 -7.55 2.55 -9.46
CA GLU A 715 -7.58 3.83 -8.74
C GLU A 715 -6.20 4.38 -8.33
N ARG A 716 -5.23 3.49 -8.03
CA ARG A 716 -4.00 3.90 -7.31
C ARG A 716 -2.68 3.48 -7.95
N ALA A 717 -2.67 2.58 -8.93
CA ALA A 717 -1.44 2.24 -9.66
C ALA A 717 -1.05 3.38 -10.62
N ARG A 718 0.26 3.50 -10.93
CA ARG A 718 0.71 4.40 -12.02
C ARG A 718 0.10 3.88 -13.33
N LEU A 719 -0.74 4.69 -13.96
CA LEU A 719 -1.64 4.33 -15.07
C LEU A 719 -0.99 3.42 -16.15
N ASN A 720 0.21 3.77 -16.66
CA ASN A 720 0.92 2.99 -17.68
C ASN A 720 1.46 1.62 -17.22
N GLY A 721 1.58 1.37 -15.91
CA GLY A 721 2.14 0.11 -15.38
C GLY A 721 1.17 -1.06 -15.46
N LEU A 722 -0.12 -0.81 -15.24
CA LEU A 722 -1.14 -1.86 -15.16
C LEU A 722 -1.46 -2.46 -16.52
N ALA A 723 -1.65 -1.62 -17.55
CA ALA A 723 -1.93 -2.09 -18.90
C ALA A 723 -0.79 -2.93 -19.47
N ASN A 724 0.47 -2.51 -19.26
CA ASN A 724 1.65 -3.28 -19.68
C ASN A 724 1.74 -4.62 -18.96
N MET A 725 1.53 -4.64 -17.64
CA MET A 725 1.49 -5.88 -16.86
C MET A 725 0.40 -6.85 -17.36
N VAL A 726 -0.79 -6.33 -17.66
CA VAL A 726 -1.91 -7.13 -18.21
C VAL A 726 -1.53 -7.73 -19.57
N LEU A 727 -0.93 -6.93 -20.46
CA LEU A 727 -0.48 -7.40 -21.76
C LEU A 727 0.62 -8.47 -21.64
N ASP A 728 1.62 -8.25 -20.81
CA ASP A 728 2.72 -9.21 -20.59
C ASP A 728 2.23 -10.52 -19.97
N THR A 729 1.36 -10.42 -18.94
CA THR A 729 0.72 -11.56 -18.31
C THR A 729 -0.14 -12.34 -19.32
N SER A 730 -0.93 -11.63 -20.14
CA SER A 730 -1.76 -12.26 -21.17
C SER A 730 -0.93 -13.02 -22.20
N ALA A 731 0.21 -12.48 -22.62
CA ALA A 731 1.11 -13.12 -23.58
C ALA A 731 1.68 -14.44 -23.01
N ARG A 732 1.97 -14.48 -21.71
CA ARG A 732 2.41 -15.72 -21.02
C ARG A 732 1.26 -16.73 -20.91
N ILE A 733 0.10 -16.29 -20.44
CA ILE A 733 -1.11 -17.14 -20.31
C ILE A 733 -1.52 -17.73 -21.66
N LYS A 734 -1.41 -16.95 -22.74
CA LYS A 734 -1.68 -17.40 -24.11
C LYS A 734 -0.78 -18.55 -24.56
N LYS A 735 0.52 -18.53 -24.23
CA LYS A 735 1.45 -19.63 -24.53
C LYS A 735 1.04 -20.93 -23.83
N MET A 736 0.44 -20.82 -22.65
CA MET A 736 -0.06 -21.95 -21.86
C MET A 736 -1.50 -22.34 -22.21
N LYS A 737 -2.09 -21.72 -23.23
CA LYS A 737 -3.50 -21.92 -23.63
C LYS A 737 -4.50 -21.63 -22.50
N GLY A 738 -4.16 -20.69 -21.61
CA GLY A 738 -4.97 -20.31 -20.45
C GLY A 738 -5.93 -19.15 -20.71
N LYS A 739 -6.59 -18.63 -19.67
CA LYS A 739 -7.50 -17.47 -19.74
C LYS A 739 -7.25 -16.50 -18.58
N PHE A 740 -7.49 -15.20 -18.80
CA PHE A 740 -7.26 -14.18 -17.78
C PHE A 740 -8.50 -13.30 -17.57
N PHE A 741 -9.02 -13.29 -16.33
CA PHE A 741 -10.18 -12.50 -15.93
C PHE A 741 -9.79 -11.45 -14.91
N ILE A 742 -10.31 -10.24 -15.08
CA ILE A 742 -10.08 -9.11 -14.17
C ILE A 742 -11.44 -8.49 -13.85
N ALA A 743 -11.83 -8.46 -12.57
CA ALA A 743 -13.05 -7.81 -12.13
C ALA A 743 -12.75 -6.41 -11.57
N VAL A 744 -13.54 -5.41 -11.99
CA VAL A 744 -13.38 -4.02 -11.58
C VAL A 744 -14.74 -3.40 -11.25
N THR A 745 -14.82 -2.70 -10.12
CA THR A 745 -16.01 -1.89 -9.79
C THR A 745 -15.96 -0.58 -10.57
N LYS A 746 -17.10 -0.17 -11.16
CA LYS A 746 -17.20 1.11 -11.89
C LYS A 746 -16.81 2.28 -10.99
N THR A 747 -16.03 3.20 -11.54
CA THR A 747 -15.53 4.40 -10.87
C THR A 747 -15.71 5.63 -11.76
N ASP A 748 -15.82 6.82 -11.15
CA ASP A 748 -15.83 8.10 -11.84
C ASP A 748 -14.44 8.48 -12.41
N SER A 749 -13.37 7.76 -12.03
CA SER A 749 -12.02 7.93 -12.55
C SER A 749 -11.91 7.46 -14.01
N LYS A 750 -11.95 8.40 -14.95
CA LYS A 750 -12.03 8.11 -16.40
C LYS A 750 -10.71 7.64 -17.04
N SER A 751 -9.54 7.83 -16.42
CA SER A 751 -8.26 7.57 -17.10
C SER A 751 -7.77 6.12 -16.99
N GLY A 752 -7.70 5.55 -15.79
CA GLY A 752 -7.15 4.20 -15.58
C GLY A 752 -8.03 3.07 -16.10
N LEU A 753 -9.35 3.21 -15.93
CA LEU A 753 -10.30 2.25 -16.47
C LEU A 753 -10.31 2.26 -18.00
N ALA A 754 -10.25 3.45 -18.63
CA ALA A 754 -10.21 3.57 -20.08
C ALA A 754 -8.94 2.94 -20.69
N GLU A 755 -7.78 3.09 -20.03
CA GLU A 755 -6.53 2.46 -20.47
C GLU A 755 -6.61 0.93 -20.37
N LEU A 756 -7.18 0.40 -19.28
CA LEU A 756 -7.41 -1.03 -19.12
C LEU A 756 -8.41 -1.55 -20.16
N GLU A 757 -9.53 -0.84 -20.38
CA GLU A 757 -10.51 -1.16 -21.43
C GLU A 757 -9.89 -1.20 -22.83
N ALA A 758 -8.89 -0.36 -23.10
CA ALA A 758 -8.16 -0.35 -24.35
C ALA A 758 -7.23 -1.58 -24.50
N ALA A 759 -6.58 -1.99 -23.40
CA ALA A 759 -5.64 -3.10 -23.37
C ALA A 759 -6.30 -4.49 -23.50
N VAL A 760 -7.46 -4.71 -22.85
CA VAL A 760 -8.13 -6.03 -22.81
C VAL A 760 -8.80 -6.43 -24.14
N ASP A 761 -9.03 -7.72 -24.34
CA ASP A 761 -9.66 -8.25 -25.54
C ASP A 761 -11.19 -8.25 -25.44
N SER A 762 -11.72 -8.53 -24.26
CA SER A 762 -13.16 -8.68 -24.03
C SER A 762 -13.62 -7.87 -22.81
N ILE A 763 -14.81 -7.27 -22.88
CA ILE A 763 -15.40 -6.51 -21.78
C ILE A 763 -16.85 -6.98 -21.57
N ILE A 764 -17.17 -7.33 -20.33
CA ILE A 764 -18.51 -7.62 -19.84
C ILE A 764 -18.88 -6.55 -18.82
N THR A 765 -20.05 -5.93 -18.99
CA THR A 765 -20.57 -4.96 -18.01
C THR A 765 -21.74 -5.54 -17.23
N LEU A 766 -21.76 -5.28 -15.92
CA LEU A 766 -22.86 -5.55 -15.01
C LEU A 766 -23.44 -4.21 -14.54
N ASP A 767 -24.57 -3.84 -15.14
CA ASP A 767 -25.23 -2.56 -14.88
C ASP A 767 -26.47 -2.79 -14.02
N THR A 768 -26.54 -2.15 -12.86
CA THR A 768 -27.71 -2.22 -11.99
C THR A 768 -28.69 -1.14 -12.37
N THR A 769 -29.88 -1.54 -12.83
CA THR A 769 -30.92 -0.60 -13.25
C THR A 769 -32.20 -0.82 -12.47
N THR A 770 -33.01 0.22 -12.36
CA THR A 770 -34.29 0.20 -11.67
C THR A 770 -35.40 0.26 -12.71
N ALA A 771 -36.25 -0.76 -12.78
CA ALA A 771 -37.51 -0.68 -13.53
C ALA A 771 -38.66 -1.16 -12.64
N GLU A 772 -39.81 -0.47 -12.74
CA GLU A 772 -41.02 -0.81 -11.96
C GLU A 772 -40.77 -0.89 -10.44
N GLY A 773 -39.85 -0.07 -9.91
CA GLY A 773 -39.50 -0.03 -8.49
C GLY A 773 -38.64 -1.20 -7.99
N GLN A 774 -38.20 -2.10 -8.88
CA GLN A 774 -37.27 -3.19 -8.55
C GLN A 774 -35.91 -2.97 -9.20
N MET A 775 -34.85 -3.12 -8.40
CA MET A 775 -33.47 -3.12 -8.89
C MET A 775 -33.14 -4.49 -9.46
N PHE A 776 -32.55 -4.53 -10.65
CA PHE A 776 -32.02 -5.76 -11.25
C PHE A 776 -30.73 -5.45 -12.00
N THR A 777 -29.86 -6.46 -12.09
CA THR A 777 -28.61 -6.34 -12.83
C THR A 777 -28.78 -6.85 -14.25
N GLN A 778 -28.23 -6.13 -15.21
CA GLN A 778 -28.12 -6.54 -16.60
C GLN A 778 -26.66 -6.86 -16.92
N LEU A 779 -26.43 -8.00 -17.56
CA LEU A 779 -25.14 -8.36 -18.14
C LEU A 779 -25.15 -7.98 -19.62
N THR A 780 -24.13 -7.25 -20.05
CA THR A 780 -23.92 -6.88 -21.46
C THR A 780 -22.50 -7.25 -21.89
N VAL A 781 -22.34 -7.92 -23.03
CA VAL A 781 -21.03 -8.06 -23.66
C VAL A 781 -20.76 -6.76 -24.43
N LYS A 782 -19.85 -5.92 -23.90
CA LYS A 782 -19.54 -4.58 -24.44
C LYS A 782 -18.48 -4.65 -25.55
N LYS A 783 -17.52 -5.56 -25.44
CA LYS A 783 -16.39 -5.70 -26.38
C LYS A 783 -15.99 -7.15 -26.53
N MET A 784 -15.72 -7.59 -27.76
CA MET A 784 -14.98 -8.81 -28.10
C MET A 784 -14.08 -8.51 -29.30
N ARG A 785 -12.77 -8.35 -29.08
CA ARG A 785 -11.82 -7.99 -30.13
C ARG A 785 -11.80 -9.05 -31.23
N GLY A 786 -12.03 -8.62 -32.49
CA GLY A 786 -11.96 -9.47 -33.68
C GLY A 786 -13.06 -10.53 -33.82
N ARG A 787 -14.17 -10.45 -33.06
CA ARG A 787 -15.19 -11.49 -33.01
C ARG A 787 -16.61 -10.93 -33.04
N LYS A 788 -17.56 -11.78 -33.46
CA LYS A 788 -18.99 -11.50 -33.32
C LYS A 788 -19.43 -11.79 -31.89
N PHE A 789 -20.34 -10.97 -31.38
CA PHE A 789 -20.94 -11.13 -30.07
C PHE A 789 -22.33 -10.50 -30.06
N ASP A 790 -23.14 -10.94 -29.12
CA ASP A 790 -24.46 -10.40 -28.86
C ASP A 790 -24.36 -9.38 -27.73
N ASN A 791 -24.54 -8.11 -28.09
CA ASN A 791 -24.46 -6.98 -27.16
C ASN A 791 -25.80 -6.63 -26.52
N ARG A 792 -26.83 -7.49 -26.65
CA ARG A 792 -28.11 -7.23 -25.99
C ARG A 792 -27.95 -7.35 -24.46
N PRO A 793 -28.50 -6.41 -23.68
CA PRO A 793 -28.53 -6.55 -22.23
C PRO A 793 -29.43 -7.72 -21.81
N VAL A 794 -28.91 -8.63 -20.98
CA VAL A 794 -29.68 -9.75 -20.45
C VAL A 794 -29.78 -9.62 -18.94
N LYS A 795 -30.99 -9.72 -18.39
CA LYS A 795 -31.21 -9.68 -16.94
C LYS A 795 -30.56 -10.88 -16.28
N ILE A 796 -29.84 -10.65 -15.19
CA ILE A 796 -29.23 -11.70 -14.36
C ILE A 796 -29.67 -11.53 -12.91
N ARG A 797 -29.59 -12.61 -12.13
CA ARG A 797 -29.68 -12.56 -10.66
C ARG A 797 -28.69 -13.53 -10.04
N VAL A 798 -28.24 -13.23 -8.83
CA VAL A 798 -27.51 -14.18 -7.98
C VAL A 798 -28.50 -15.10 -7.28
N HIS A 799 -28.37 -16.41 -7.50
CA HIS A 799 -29.17 -17.43 -6.85
C HIS A 799 -28.38 -18.06 -5.69
N PRO A 800 -28.92 -18.16 -4.46
CA PRO A 800 -28.22 -18.63 -3.24
C PRO A 800 -27.61 -20.04 -3.25
N GLY A 801 -27.65 -20.76 -4.37
CA GLY A 801 -27.11 -22.11 -4.50
C GLY A 801 -26.89 -22.56 -5.95
N ARG A 802 -27.07 -21.67 -6.93
CA ARG A 802 -26.81 -21.94 -8.36
C ARG A 802 -25.85 -20.90 -8.98
N GLY A 803 -25.35 -19.96 -8.19
CA GLY A 803 -24.55 -18.85 -8.71
C GLY A 803 -25.37 -17.90 -9.57
N ILE A 804 -24.82 -17.51 -10.71
CA ILE A 804 -25.42 -16.56 -11.64
C ILE A 804 -26.42 -17.25 -12.55
N VAL A 805 -27.65 -16.73 -12.58
CA VAL A 805 -28.69 -17.21 -13.50
C VAL A 805 -29.17 -16.09 -14.41
N PHE A 806 -29.21 -16.37 -15.71
CA PHE A 806 -29.74 -15.50 -16.76
C PHE A 806 -31.25 -15.65 -16.86
N LEU A 807 -31.96 -14.54 -16.99
CA LEU A 807 -33.40 -14.48 -17.19
C LEU A 807 -33.69 -14.21 -18.67
N VAL A 808 -33.89 -15.28 -19.44
CA VAL A 808 -34.07 -15.22 -20.90
C VAL A 808 -35.56 -15.25 -21.24
N PRO A 809 -36.10 -14.30 -22.03
CA PRO A 809 -37.51 -14.31 -22.39
C PRO A 809 -37.92 -15.64 -23.07
N LYS A 810 -38.99 -16.27 -22.59
CA LYS A 810 -39.58 -17.44 -23.26
C LYS A 810 -40.21 -16.96 -24.56
N THR A 811 -39.58 -17.24 -25.70
CA THR A 811 -40.18 -16.96 -27.00
C THR A 811 -41.52 -17.68 -27.12
N ALA A 812 -42.58 -16.92 -27.41
CA ALA A 812 -43.83 -17.50 -27.88
C ALA A 812 -43.53 -18.20 -29.21
N LYS A 813 -43.83 -19.51 -29.31
CA LYS A 813 -43.80 -20.23 -30.59
C LYS A 813 -44.50 -19.36 -31.63
N ASN A 814 -43.81 -19.06 -32.73
CA ASN A 814 -44.41 -18.51 -33.93
C ASN A 814 -45.68 -19.32 -34.23
N LYS A 815 -46.84 -18.68 -34.09
CA LYS A 815 -48.01 -19.10 -34.84
C LYS A 815 -47.59 -19.03 -36.30
N HIS A 816 -47.60 -20.18 -36.97
CA HIS A 816 -47.76 -20.23 -38.41
C HIS A 816 -49.00 -19.39 -38.74
N VAL A 817 -48.78 -18.13 -39.12
CA VAL A 817 -49.74 -17.41 -39.95
C VAL A 817 -49.43 -17.93 -41.35
N SER A 818 -50.20 -18.94 -41.74
CA SER A 818 -50.40 -19.32 -43.12
C SER A 818 -50.75 -18.05 -43.90
N THR A 819 -49.80 -17.53 -44.68
CA THR A 819 -50.11 -16.65 -45.80
C THR A 819 -50.93 -17.46 -46.79
N THR A 820 -52.26 -17.31 -46.71
CA THR A 820 -53.18 -17.58 -47.80
C THR A 820 -52.85 -16.63 -48.96
N LEU A 821 -51.87 -17.03 -49.78
CA LEU A 821 -51.62 -16.47 -51.11
C LEU A 821 -50.87 -17.45 -52.06
N GLU A 822 -50.82 -18.74 -51.72
CA GLU A 822 -50.36 -19.81 -52.64
C GLU A 822 -51.45 -20.83 -53.02
N SER A 823 -52.69 -20.65 -52.55
CA SER A 823 -53.85 -21.48 -52.94
C SER A 823 -54.74 -20.88 -54.04
N MET A 824 -54.30 -19.82 -54.74
CA MET A 824 -55.00 -19.29 -55.92
C MET A 824 -54.34 -19.60 -57.28
N VAL A 825 -53.37 -20.54 -57.37
CA VAL A 825 -52.76 -20.91 -58.68
C VAL A 825 -52.80 -22.41 -59.04
N LYS A 826 -53.39 -23.30 -58.22
CA LYS A 826 -53.57 -24.71 -58.63
C LYS A 826 -54.93 -25.32 -58.25
N LEU A 827 -56.00 -24.72 -58.79
CA LEU A 827 -57.22 -25.42 -59.21
C LEU A 827 -58.01 -24.56 -60.21
N GLY A 828 -57.31 -24.17 -61.28
CA GLY A 828 -57.86 -23.91 -62.59
C GLY A 828 -56.93 -24.58 -63.58
N LYS A 829 -57.10 -25.89 -63.81
CA LYS A 829 -56.48 -26.55 -64.98
C LYS A 829 -57.40 -26.32 -66.17
N SER A 830 -57.11 -25.29 -66.96
CA SER A 830 -57.35 -25.23 -68.40
C SER A 830 -56.44 -24.17 -69.01
#